data_AF-A0A9P6P369-F1
#
_entry.id   AF-A0A9P6P369-F1
#
_cell.length_a   1.000
_cell.length_b   1.000
_cell.length_c   1.000
_cell.angle_alpha   90.00
_cell.angle_beta   90.00
_cell.angle_gamma   90.00
#
_symmetry.space_group_name_H-M   'P 1'
#
loop_
_entity.id
_entity.type
_entity.pdbx_description
1 polymer ?
#
loop_
_entity_poly.entity_id
_entity_poly.type
_entity_poly.pdbx_seq_one_letter_code
_entity_poly.pdbx_strand_id
1 'polypeptide(L)'
;RDKYHDGVRHVIRRSGRWLIIYLAVIIAVGLLFVRLPTSFLPDEDQGTMFVLVQAPSGSTQERTAKVLQDVQNYLLQDEKDIVESVFTVNGFSFAGRGQNSGLAFVRMKDYSQRHAPNQKVQALVQRVFGHFASYKDAMVIPVNPPSIPELGTASGFDFELQDRGGLGHDKLMAARNQLLGMAAKDPTLALVRPNGLNDTPQFKINIDREKAQALGVSPSSIDQTFSIAWASRYVNNFLDTDGRVKKVYLQSDAPFRMNPEDLSNWYVRGASGTMVPFTSIATGSWTFGSPKLERYNGVSAVEIQGQASPGKSTGQAMAAMEAIAAKLPAGIGFEWTGLSRQERQSGSQAPILYGISILVVFLCLAALYESWSIPFAVILVVPLGVIGALLAVTLRGLENDVFFQVGLLTTVGLSAKNAILIVEFARELQQKEGMSAAAAVMEAARLRLRPILMTSLAFILGVFPLAVSSGAGSGSQHAIGTGVIGGMLTATFLAIFMIPMFYVVIRERFGSDKKPAGEPTPPLAAVTLVSACTFQPKYERPAPPVALTFPQGGVYATQPDAAAGQRGANGVAPADIGWREFFSDPRLRRLIELSLSNNRDLAVAALKVQQAAAQYRVTRADLLPALDAVGSETKTRTPRGLSPVDRTISNAYSVGLSASWEIDFWGRLRSLKDQALAQYLTTAQARKAAEILLVSQIADQYLTMLAADEQLALTQRTLDSANASYDLAKLQFDTGTGSELDLRQSQGIVEQARANLQAQQRLRAQAENALVLLVGQPLPADLPAGLPLNAQSLLADIPAGLPSDLLTRRPDVMEAEQNLLAANANIGAARAAFFPNISLTGNFGTLSPTLGGLFKPGSAAWGFTPKIDLPIFKGGLNVANLQLADVGKKIAVAQYEKAIQTAFREVADALAARGTYDQQIQSLERYVTSQQRRLDLSELRYRNGVDSYLNVLTAQTDLYGAQQSLISARLSRLTNLVDLYQYLGGGWLQHTGDTPRPADAPAALGAASVPAPASSRAG
;
A
#
# COMPACT_ATOMS: atom_id res chain seq x y z
N ARG A 1 35.27 54.31 -15.73
CA ARG A 1 34.60 54.62 -14.44
C ARG A 1 33.70 55.83 -14.60
N ASP A 2 34.22 56.95 -15.13
CA ASP A 2 33.44 58.19 -15.26
C ASP A 2 32.28 58.09 -16.26
N LYS A 3 32.46 57.40 -17.39
CA LYS A 3 31.35 57.11 -18.35
C LYS A 3 30.19 56.32 -17.73
N TYR A 4 30.48 55.37 -16.83
CA TYR A 4 29.44 54.61 -16.11
C TYR A 4 28.70 55.49 -15.10
N HIS A 5 29.46 56.31 -14.36
CA HIS A 5 28.91 57.26 -13.41
C HIS A 5 27.95 58.25 -14.11
N ASP A 6 28.33 58.82 -15.25
CA ASP A 6 27.43 59.68 -16.03
C ASP A 6 26.21 58.94 -16.59
N GLY A 7 26.36 57.66 -16.93
CA GLY A 7 25.26 56.78 -17.31
C GLY A 7 24.24 56.59 -16.19
N VAL A 8 24.68 56.24 -14.98
CA VAL A 8 23.81 56.10 -13.80
C VAL A 8 23.10 57.43 -13.48
N ARG A 9 23.82 58.55 -13.57
CA ARG A 9 23.24 59.89 -13.40
C ARG A 9 22.12 60.17 -14.42
N HIS A 10 22.30 59.73 -15.67
CA HIS A 10 21.28 59.85 -16.71
C HIS A 10 20.04 58.99 -16.39
N VAL A 11 20.23 57.75 -15.93
CA VAL A 11 19.13 56.85 -15.55
C VAL A 11 18.32 57.41 -14.39
N ILE A 12 18.98 57.94 -13.35
CA ILE A 12 18.31 58.56 -12.20
C ILE A 12 17.52 59.80 -12.62
N ARG A 13 18.11 60.71 -13.41
CA ARG A 13 17.43 61.95 -13.89
C ARG A 13 16.22 61.68 -14.78
N ARG A 14 16.16 60.53 -15.45
CA ARG A 14 15.06 60.12 -16.34
C ARG A 14 14.35 58.87 -15.83
N SER A 15 14.21 58.72 -14.52
CA SER A 15 13.64 57.54 -13.85
C SER A 15 12.29 57.08 -14.44
N GLY A 16 11.40 58.01 -14.79
CA GLY A 16 10.11 57.68 -15.41
C GLY A 16 10.20 56.90 -16.73
N ARG A 17 11.17 57.23 -17.61
CA ARG A 17 11.39 56.49 -18.86
C ARG A 17 11.95 55.09 -18.62
N TRP A 18 12.86 54.95 -17.66
CA TRP A 18 13.47 53.67 -17.30
C TRP A 18 12.51 52.75 -16.54
N LEU A 19 11.55 53.29 -15.79
CA LEU A 19 10.45 52.52 -15.21
C LEU A 19 9.52 51.92 -16.27
N ILE A 20 9.26 52.62 -17.38
CA ILE A 20 8.50 52.06 -18.52
C ILE A 20 9.27 50.90 -19.16
N ILE A 21 10.59 51.05 -19.36
CA ILE A 21 11.46 49.97 -19.87
C ILE A 21 11.43 48.77 -18.92
N TYR A 22 11.49 49.02 -17.61
CA TYR A 22 11.38 47.96 -16.60
C TYR A 22 10.03 47.25 -16.63
N LEU A 23 8.92 47.98 -16.81
CA LEU A 23 7.60 47.38 -16.97
C LEU A 23 7.53 46.50 -18.23
N ALA A 24 8.15 46.94 -19.33
CA ALA A 24 8.27 46.14 -20.54
C ALA A 24 9.09 44.85 -20.30
N VAL A 25 10.15 44.91 -19.48
CA VAL A 25 10.91 43.73 -19.05
C VAL A 25 10.04 42.76 -18.25
N ILE A 26 9.22 43.25 -17.30
CA ILE A 26 8.30 42.39 -16.54
C ILE A 26 7.31 41.68 -17.47
N ILE A 27 6.72 42.42 -18.41
CA ILE A 27 5.78 41.86 -19.39
C ILE A 27 6.49 40.82 -20.27
N ALA A 28 7.71 41.10 -20.72
CA ALA A 28 8.51 40.16 -21.50
C ALA A 28 8.87 38.89 -20.70
N VAL A 29 9.20 39.02 -19.42
CA VAL A 29 9.41 37.87 -18.52
C VAL A 29 8.14 37.05 -18.42
N GLY A 30 6.98 37.65 -18.15
CA GLY A 30 5.71 36.94 -18.07
C GLY A 30 5.38 36.19 -19.37
N LEU A 31 5.57 36.84 -20.51
CA LEU A 31 5.31 36.25 -21.82
C LEU A 31 6.28 35.11 -22.16
N LEU A 32 7.58 35.29 -21.93
CA LEU A 32 8.59 34.25 -22.17
C LEU A 32 8.41 33.07 -21.21
N PHE A 33 8.12 33.33 -19.94
CA PHE A 33 7.91 32.29 -18.94
C PHE A 33 6.70 31.41 -19.26
N VAL A 34 5.59 32.00 -19.72
CA VAL A 34 4.39 31.25 -20.15
C VAL A 34 4.62 30.50 -21.46
N ARG A 35 5.48 31.00 -22.35
CA ARG A 35 5.80 30.33 -23.62
C ARG A 35 6.86 29.24 -23.49
N LEU A 36 7.67 29.26 -22.43
CA LEU A 36 8.76 28.32 -22.26
C LEU A 36 8.19 26.92 -21.98
N PRO A 37 8.48 25.92 -22.82
CA PRO A 37 7.96 24.56 -22.63
C PRO A 37 8.48 23.96 -21.31
N THR A 38 7.64 23.22 -20.59
CA THR A 38 8.03 22.55 -19.33
C THR A 38 8.45 21.12 -19.55
N SER A 39 9.39 20.67 -18.72
CA SER A 39 9.77 19.26 -18.58
C SER A 39 10.30 19.00 -17.17
N PHE A 40 10.62 17.75 -16.84
CA PHE A 40 11.16 17.40 -15.53
C PHE A 40 12.69 17.29 -15.51
N LEU A 41 13.25 16.39 -16.32
CA LEU A 41 14.69 16.14 -16.45
C LEU A 41 15.05 16.04 -17.94
N PRO A 42 16.23 16.53 -18.35
CA PRO A 42 16.70 16.37 -19.71
C PRO A 42 17.07 14.91 -20.00
N ASP A 43 16.82 14.49 -21.23
CA ASP A 43 17.30 13.20 -21.74
C ASP A 43 18.83 13.19 -21.81
N GLU A 44 19.44 12.11 -21.34
CA GLU A 44 20.88 11.93 -21.36
C GLU A 44 21.27 10.72 -22.22
N ASP A 45 22.43 10.82 -22.87
CA ASP A 45 23.15 9.63 -23.31
C ASP A 45 23.75 9.01 -22.05
N GLN A 46 23.38 7.77 -21.75
CA GLN A 46 23.92 6.99 -20.63
C GLN A 46 24.85 5.87 -21.11
N GLY A 47 25.12 5.79 -22.43
CA GLY A 47 25.89 4.71 -23.04
C GLY A 47 25.15 3.36 -23.07
N THR A 48 23.85 3.37 -22.78
CA THR A 48 22.98 2.19 -22.87
C THR A 48 21.64 2.58 -23.49
N MET A 49 21.00 1.62 -24.14
CA MET A 49 19.62 1.74 -24.59
C MET A 49 18.93 0.37 -24.54
N PHE A 50 17.60 0.37 -24.54
CA PHE A 50 16.83 -0.86 -24.65
C PHE A 50 16.15 -0.93 -26.01
N VAL A 51 15.96 -2.14 -26.53
CA VAL A 51 15.11 -2.40 -27.69
C VAL A 51 14.05 -3.41 -27.28
N LEU A 52 12.81 -2.97 -27.20
CA LEU A 52 11.67 -3.83 -26.96
C LEU A 52 11.25 -4.46 -28.28
N VAL A 53 11.04 -5.77 -28.27
CA VAL A 53 10.58 -6.53 -29.43
C VAL A 53 9.24 -7.15 -29.08
N GLN A 54 8.20 -6.78 -29.83
CA GLN A 54 6.86 -7.31 -29.67
C GLN A 54 6.40 -7.96 -30.98
N ALA A 55 6.47 -9.29 -31.04
CA ALA A 55 5.90 -10.06 -32.14
C ALA A 55 4.36 -10.08 -32.03
N PRO A 56 3.63 -10.32 -33.14
CA PRO A 56 2.19 -10.44 -33.14
C PRO A 56 1.66 -11.42 -32.09
N SER A 57 0.48 -11.13 -31.54
CA SER A 57 -0.23 -12.00 -30.59
C SER A 57 -0.28 -13.44 -31.10
N GLY A 58 0.12 -14.40 -30.26
CA GLY A 58 0.17 -15.83 -30.61
C GLY A 58 1.46 -16.31 -31.30
N SER A 59 2.42 -15.42 -31.55
CA SER A 59 3.74 -15.83 -32.07
C SER A 59 4.50 -16.70 -31.06
N THR A 60 5.18 -17.73 -31.57
CA THR A 60 5.99 -18.66 -30.77
C THR A 60 7.31 -18.04 -30.34
N GLN A 61 7.91 -18.64 -29.32
CA GLN A 61 9.24 -18.24 -28.83
C GLN A 61 10.31 -18.31 -29.94
N GLU A 62 10.19 -19.27 -30.86
CA GLU A 62 11.11 -19.44 -31.99
C GLU A 62 11.04 -18.25 -32.97
N ARG A 63 9.83 -17.80 -33.31
CA ARG A 63 9.64 -16.63 -34.19
C ARG A 63 10.24 -15.37 -33.55
N THR A 64 10.00 -15.17 -32.26
CA THR A 64 10.58 -14.04 -31.51
C THR A 64 12.10 -14.13 -31.42
N ALA A 65 12.67 -15.34 -31.29
CA ALA A 65 14.12 -15.55 -31.28
C ALA A 65 14.77 -15.06 -32.58
N LYS A 66 14.14 -15.38 -33.74
CA LYS A 66 14.61 -14.93 -35.05
C LYS A 66 14.63 -13.40 -35.16
N VAL A 67 13.57 -12.75 -34.70
CA VAL A 67 13.52 -11.27 -34.70
C VAL A 67 14.59 -10.67 -33.79
N LEU A 68 14.80 -11.23 -32.60
CA LEU A 68 15.86 -10.78 -31.69
C LEU A 68 17.25 -10.94 -32.34
N GLN A 69 17.45 -12.02 -33.09
CA GLN A 69 18.67 -12.25 -33.85
C GLN A 69 18.86 -11.22 -34.97
N ASP A 70 17.79 -10.87 -35.71
CA ASP A 70 17.84 -9.82 -36.74
C ASP A 70 18.20 -8.45 -36.13
N VAL A 71 17.57 -8.09 -35.01
CA VAL A 71 17.89 -6.86 -34.25
C VAL A 71 19.33 -6.86 -33.77
N GLN A 72 19.80 -7.99 -33.20
CA GLN A 72 21.17 -8.15 -32.76
C GLN A 72 22.17 -8.00 -33.92
N ASN A 73 21.88 -8.60 -35.07
CA ASN A 73 22.74 -8.53 -36.25
C ASN A 73 22.85 -7.09 -36.78
N TYR A 74 21.73 -6.37 -36.92
CA TYR A 74 21.73 -4.97 -37.33
C TYR A 74 22.60 -4.10 -36.39
N LEU A 75 22.39 -4.24 -35.07
CA LEU A 75 23.13 -3.46 -34.08
C LEU A 75 24.62 -3.78 -34.05
N LEU A 76 25.02 -5.04 -34.23
CA LEU A 76 26.42 -5.46 -34.19
C LEU A 76 27.17 -5.29 -35.52
N GLN A 77 26.47 -5.28 -36.66
CA GLN A 77 27.08 -5.20 -37.99
C GLN A 77 27.00 -3.78 -38.58
N ASP A 78 25.80 -3.21 -38.66
CA ASP A 78 25.56 -1.91 -39.28
C ASP A 78 25.92 -0.74 -38.34
N GLU A 79 25.69 -0.91 -37.03
CA GLU A 79 25.95 0.12 -36.00
C GLU A 79 27.22 -0.18 -35.17
N LYS A 80 28.14 -1.00 -35.71
CA LYS A 80 29.37 -1.47 -35.04
C LYS A 80 30.30 -0.36 -34.53
N ASP A 81 30.21 0.83 -35.11
CA ASP A 81 31.03 1.98 -34.71
C ASP A 81 30.54 2.61 -33.40
N ILE A 82 29.30 2.30 -33.00
CA ILE A 82 28.62 2.89 -31.85
C ILE A 82 28.31 1.83 -30.79
N VAL A 83 27.89 0.64 -31.20
CA VAL A 83 27.47 -0.46 -30.32
C VAL A 83 28.68 -1.31 -29.93
N GLU A 84 28.79 -1.62 -28.64
CA GLU A 84 29.84 -2.50 -28.08
C GLU A 84 29.33 -3.93 -27.88
N SER A 85 28.12 -4.08 -27.34
CA SER A 85 27.53 -5.40 -27.08
C SER A 85 26.01 -5.35 -27.02
N VAL A 86 25.37 -6.45 -27.43
CA VAL A 86 23.91 -6.63 -27.36
C VAL A 86 23.60 -7.89 -26.58
N PHE A 87 22.76 -7.78 -25.54
CA PHE A 87 22.28 -8.91 -24.75
C PHE A 87 20.77 -9.05 -24.95
N THR A 88 20.36 -10.10 -25.66
CA THR A 88 18.95 -10.37 -25.97
C THR A 88 18.32 -11.34 -24.98
N VAL A 89 17.10 -11.04 -24.53
CA VAL A 89 16.28 -11.87 -23.66
C VAL A 89 14.99 -12.22 -24.41
N ASN A 90 14.78 -13.52 -24.61
CA ASN A 90 13.58 -14.03 -25.27
C ASN A 90 12.54 -14.51 -24.24
N GLY A 91 11.28 -14.09 -24.39
CA GLY A 91 10.19 -14.43 -23.48
C GLY A 91 9.89 -13.39 -22.41
N PHE A 92 10.63 -12.28 -22.39
CA PHE A 92 10.51 -11.20 -21.41
C PHE A 92 10.68 -9.84 -22.06
N SER A 93 9.85 -8.88 -21.65
CA SER A 93 10.01 -7.45 -21.88
C SER A 93 9.50 -6.68 -20.65
N PHE A 94 9.72 -5.37 -20.59
CA PHE A 94 9.13 -4.53 -19.53
C PHE A 94 7.58 -4.52 -19.56
N ALA A 95 6.99 -4.77 -20.74
CA ALA A 95 5.54 -4.87 -20.94
C ALA A 95 4.93 -6.16 -20.34
N GLY A 96 5.73 -7.22 -20.18
CA GLY A 96 5.29 -8.49 -19.61
C GLY A 96 6.12 -9.70 -20.03
N ARG A 97 5.66 -10.88 -19.59
CA ARG A 97 6.22 -12.17 -19.98
C ARG A 97 5.30 -12.82 -21.01
N GLY A 98 5.89 -13.30 -22.10
CA GLY A 98 5.14 -13.94 -23.18
C GLY A 98 6.06 -14.41 -24.29
N GLN A 99 5.68 -15.47 -24.98
CA GLN A 99 6.51 -16.04 -26.07
C GLN A 99 6.71 -15.05 -27.24
N ASN A 100 5.76 -14.14 -27.44
CA ASN A 100 5.82 -13.10 -28.47
C ASN A 100 6.54 -11.82 -28.00
N SER A 101 7.17 -11.84 -26.82
CA SER A 101 7.81 -10.67 -26.21
C SER A 101 9.31 -10.90 -26.05
N GLY A 102 10.10 -9.88 -26.36
CA GLY A 102 11.56 -9.90 -26.24
C GLY A 102 12.13 -8.54 -25.88
N LEU A 103 13.37 -8.55 -25.40
CA LEU A 103 14.09 -7.36 -24.98
C LEU A 103 15.57 -7.50 -25.36
N ALA A 104 16.15 -6.46 -25.94
CA ALA A 104 17.60 -6.38 -26.13
C ALA A 104 18.18 -5.23 -25.29
N PHE A 105 19.16 -5.55 -24.46
CA PHE A 105 19.99 -4.60 -23.75
C PHE A 105 21.18 -4.25 -24.64
N VAL A 106 21.26 -2.99 -25.05
CA VAL A 106 22.32 -2.52 -25.94
C VAL A 106 23.28 -1.67 -25.13
N ARG A 107 24.54 -2.08 -25.08
CA ARG A 107 25.63 -1.30 -24.50
C ARG A 107 26.39 -0.63 -25.63
N MET A 108 26.55 0.68 -25.54
CA MET A 108 27.29 1.48 -26.51
C MET A 108 28.77 1.56 -26.10
N LYS A 109 29.62 1.93 -27.06
CA LYS A 109 31.02 2.25 -26.81
C LYS A 109 31.16 3.48 -25.91
N ASP A 110 32.32 3.62 -25.30
CA ASP A 110 32.63 4.77 -24.45
C ASP A 110 32.49 6.11 -25.21
N TYR A 111 32.15 7.18 -24.49
CA TYR A 111 31.98 8.52 -25.07
C TYR A 111 33.21 9.04 -25.79
N SER A 112 34.40 8.64 -25.34
CA SER A 112 35.68 8.98 -25.99
C SER A 112 35.81 8.41 -27.41
N GLN A 113 34.94 7.47 -27.80
CA GLN A 113 34.91 6.90 -29.16
C GLN A 113 33.70 7.39 -29.97
N ARG A 114 32.80 8.19 -29.37
CA ARG A 114 31.52 8.64 -29.95
C ARG A 114 31.36 10.16 -29.88
N HIS A 115 32.11 10.86 -30.73
CA HIS A 115 32.15 12.33 -30.73
C HIS A 115 31.04 12.98 -31.56
N ALA A 116 30.63 12.37 -32.66
CA ALA A 116 29.73 13.00 -33.61
C ALA A 116 28.27 13.02 -33.08
N PRO A 117 27.46 14.05 -33.40
CA PRO A 117 26.06 14.13 -32.95
C PRO A 117 25.21 12.93 -33.39
N ASN A 118 25.51 12.33 -34.55
CA ASN A 118 24.85 11.12 -35.04
C ASN A 118 25.25 9.84 -34.28
N GLN A 119 26.27 9.88 -33.42
CA GLN A 119 26.72 8.75 -32.61
C GLN A 119 26.14 8.74 -31.19
N LYS A 120 25.24 9.70 -30.87
CA LYS A 120 24.54 9.77 -29.58
C LYS A 120 23.35 8.83 -29.54
N VAL A 121 22.95 8.43 -28.33
CA VAL A 121 21.87 7.45 -28.12
C VAL A 121 20.57 7.84 -28.83
N GLN A 122 20.16 9.10 -28.78
CA GLN A 122 18.92 9.56 -29.41
C GLN A 122 18.94 9.42 -30.94
N ALA A 123 20.10 9.66 -31.56
CA ALA A 123 20.27 9.47 -32.99
C ALA A 123 20.25 7.99 -33.38
N LEU A 124 20.84 7.11 -32.55
CA LEU A 124 20.76 5.66 -32.74
C LEU A 124 19.32 5.15 -32.58
N VAL A 125 18.59 5.61 -31.55
CA VAL A 125 17.17 5.29 -31.32
C VAL A 125 16.34 5.63 -32.57
N GLN A 126 16.53 6.83 -33.14
CA GLN A 126 15.83 7.24 -34.36
C GLN A 126 16.16 6.37 -35.58
N ARG A 127 17.43 5.96 -35.75
CA ARG A 127 17.83 5.08 -36.86
C ARG A 127 17.31 3.66 -36.71
N VAL A 128 17.41 3.08 -35.52
CA VAL A 128 16.87 1.74 -35.22
C VAL A 128 15.36 1.75 -35.44
N PHE A 129 14.66 2.77 -34.95
CA PHE A 129 13.21 2.89 -35.16
C PHE A 129 12.87 3.04 -36.65
N GLY A 130 13.60 3.89 -37.39
CA GLY A 130 13.40 4.08 -38.82
C GLY A 130 13.66 2.82 -39.65
N HIS A 131 14.69 2.05 -39.31
CA HIS A 131 15.02 0.79 -39.99
C HIS A 131 13.93 -0.27 -39.79
N PHE A 132 13.46 -0.44 -38.55
CA PHE A 132 12.46 -1.46 -38.22
C PHE A 132 11.00 -0.98 -38.35
N ALA A 133 10.75 0.28 -38.74
CA ALA A 133 9.39 0.80 -38.91
C ALA A 133 8.55 0.02 -39.93
N SER A 134 9.17 -0.54 -40.97
CA SER A 134 8.52 -1.37 -41.99
C SER A 134 8.64 -2.87 -41.75
N TYR A 135 9.21 -3.29 -40.61
CA TYR A 135 9.46 -4.70 -40.33
C TYR A 135 8.14 -5.42 -39.99
N LYS A 136 7.78 -6.43 -40.79
CA LYS A 136 6.46 -7.07 -40.71
C LYS A 136 6.32 -8.10 -39.60
N ASP A 137 7.43 -8.67 -39.15
CA ASP A 137 7.43 -9.82 -38.23
C ASP A 137 7.29 -9.43 -36.76
N ALA A 138 7.60 -8.18 -36.40
CA ALA A 138 7.44 -7.65 -35.05
C ALA A 138 7.51 -6.12 -35.02
N MET A 139 6.93 -5.54 -33.98
CA MET A 139 7.16 -4.15 -33.62
C MET A 139 8.45 -4.05 -32.80
N VAL A 140 9.43 -3.30 -33.31
CA VAL A 140 10.74 -3.09 -32.65
C VAL A 140 10.81 -1.63 -32.19
N ILE A 141 10.91 -1.44 -30.87
CA ILE A 141 10.84 -0.13 -30.24
C ILE A 141 12.13 0.12 -29.46
N PRO A 142 13.06 0.93 -30.00
CA PRO A 142 14.19 1.41 -29.24
C PRO A 142 13.74 2.49 -28.25
N VAL A 143 14.24 2.44 -27.02
CA VAL A 143 13.99 3.42 -25.98
C VAL A 143 15.29 3.85 -25.31
N ASN A 144 15.39 5.16 -25.05
CA ASN A 144 16.42 5.70 -24.18
C ASN A 144 15.90 5.65 -22.73
N PRO A 145 16.61 5.03 -21.78
CA PRO A 145 16.21 5.08 -20.38
C PRO A 145 16.23 6.52 -19.83
N PRO A 146 15.36 6.84 -18.87
CA PRO A 146 15.40 8.14 -18.20
C PRO A 146 16.66 8.29 -17.33
N SER A 147 17.03 9.54 -17.05
CA SER A 147 18.20 9.93 -16.23
C SER A 147 18.21 9.34 -14.81
N ILE A 148 17.05 8.96 -14.29
CA ILE A 148 16.87 8.28 -13.00
C ILE A 148 16.02 7.02 -13.24
N PRO A 149 16.61 5.81 -13.22
CA PRO A 149 15.92 4.55 -13.51
C PRO A 149 14.70 4.28 -12.61
N GLU A 150 14.72 4.76 -11.36
CA GLU A 150 13.63 4.59 -10.40
C GLU A 150 12.35 5.33 -10.80
N LEU A 151 12.42 6.27 -11.75
CA LEU A 151 11.28 7.04 -12.21
C LEU A 151 10.54 6.40 -13.40
N GLY A 152 11.09 5.33 -13.99
CA GLY A 152 10.47 4.58 -15.08
C GLY A 152 11.48 3.96 -16.03
N THR A 153 10.99 3.24 -17.05
CA THR A 153 11.82 2.53 -18.04
C THR A 153 11.82 3.17 -19.43
N ALA A 154 10.94 4.14 -19.68
CA ALA A 154 10.84 4.89 -20.92
C ALA A 154 10.89 6.40 -20.62
N SER A 155 11.59 7.17 -21.47
CA SER A 155 11.52 8.62 -21.46
C SER A 155 10.20 9.13 -22.08
N GLY A 156 9.81 10.36 -21.73
CA GLY A 156 8.58 10.99 -22.22
C GLY A 156 7.49 11.11 -21.14
N PHE A 157 6.33 10.51 -21.39
CA PHE A 157 5.19 10.52 -20.48
C PHE A 157 4.63 9.11 -20.22
N ASP A 158 4.00 8.96 -19.06
CA ASP A 158 3.42 7.70 -18.56
C ASP A 158 1.99 7.93 -18.06
N PHE A 159 1.03 7.39 -18.83
CA PHE A 159 -0.39 7.70 -18.76
C PHE A 159 -1.22 6.44 -18.47
N GLU A 160 -2.05 6.49 -17.43
CA GLU A 160 -2.93 5.40 -17.04
C GLU A 160 -4.37 5.70 -17.45
N LEU A 161 -4.92 4.95 -18.40
CA LEU A 161 -6.32 5.08 -18.79
C LEU A 161 -7.18 4.19 -17.89
N GLN A 162 -8.12 4.76 -17.15
CA GLN A 162 -8.88 4.07 -16.11
C GLN A 162 -10.35 3.88 -16.49
N ASP A 163 -10.90 2.70 -16.17
CA ASP A 163 -12.34 2.48 -16.13
C ASP A 163 -12.91 2.86 -14.75
N ARG A 164 -13.33 4.11 -14.60
CA ARG A 164 -13.95 4.63 -13.36
C ARG A 164 -15.45 4.32 -13.28
N GLY A 165 -16.07 4.03 -14.42
CA GLY A 165 -17.51 3.75 -14.53
C GLY A 165 -17.87 2.27 -14.41
N GLY A 166 -16.90 1.35 -14.37
CA GLY A 166 -17.15 -0.09 -14.36
C GLY A 166 -17.71 -0.60 -15.70
N LEU A 167 -17.26 -0.02 -16.81
CA LEU A 167 -17.68 -0.30 -18.18
C LEU A 167 -17.21 -1.68 -18.69
N GLY A 168 -16.13 -2.21 -18.14
CA GLY A 168 -15.56 -3.52 -18.51
C GLY A 168 -14.44 -3.44 -19.55
N HIS A 169 -13.74 -4.57 -19.73
CA HIS A 169 -12.50 -4.68 -20.54
C HIS A 169 -12.70 -4.24 -21.99
N ASP A 170 -13.72 -4.73 -22.68
CA ASP A 170 -13.92 -4.46 -24.11
C ASP A 170 -14.11 -2.96 -24.39
N LYS A 171 -14.87 -2.27 -23.53
CA LYS A 171 -15.09 -0.82 -23.62
C LYS A 171 -13.83 -0.04 -23.29
N LEU A 172 -13.04 -0.48 -22.31
CA LEU A 172 -11.75 0.11 -21.99
C LEU A 172 -10.76 -0.03 -23.16
N MET A 173 -10.71 -1.19 -23.81
CA MET A 173 -9.87 -1.44 -24.98
C MET A 173 -10.31 -0.62 -26.19
N ALA A 174 -11.63 -0.45 -26.40
CA ALA A 174 -12.16 0.44 -27.42
C ALA A 174 -11.78 1.91 -27.17
N ALA A 175 -11.91 2.38 -25.92
CA ALA A 175 -11.51 3.74 -25.53
C ALA A 175 -10.01 3.96 -25.69
N ARG A 176 -9.18 2.98 -25.32
CA ARG A 176 -7.74 2.97 -25.55
C ARG A 176 -7.41 3.09 -27.04
N ASN A 177 -8.04 2.28 -27.90
CA ASN A 177 -7.79 2.32 -29.34
C ASN A 177 -8.25 3.64 -29.96
N GLN A 178 -9.35 4.22 -29.47
CA GLN A 178 -9.80 5.55 -29.86
C GLN A 178 -8.79 6.62 -29.46
N LEU A 179 -8.27 6.57 -28.22
CA LEU A 179 -7.21 7.45 -27.74
C LEU A 179 -5.95 7.32 -28.60
N LEU A 180 -5.46 6.10 -28.85
CA LEU A 180 -4.28 5.86 -29.69
C LEU A 180 -4.49 6.35 -31.13
N GLY A 181 -5.67 6.16 -31.71
CA GLY A 181 -6.00 6.64 -33.04
C GLY A 181 -6.09 8.16 -33.14
N MET A 182 -6.48 8.85 -32.06
CA MET A 182 -6.40 10.31 -31.96
C MET A 182 -4.97 10.79 -31.72
N ALA A 183 -4.22 10.11 -30.84
CA ALA A 183 -2.84 10.43 -30.51
C ALA A 183 -1.90 10.29 -31.71
N ALA A 184 -2.11 9.27 -32.55
CA ALA A 184 -1.33 9.08 -33.79
C ALA A 184 -1.53 10.19 -34.83
N LYS A 185 -2.61 10.98 -34.73
CA LYS A 185 -2.88 12.13 -35.62
C LYS A 185 -2.36 13.45 -35.04
N ASP A 186 -2.02 13.47 -33.75
CA ASP A 186 -1.55 14.68 -33.08
C ASP A 186 -0.05 14.89 -33.37
N PRO A 187 0.35 16.00 -34.03
CA PRO A 187 1.74 16.23 -34.36
C PRO A 187 2.63 16.49 -33.14
N THR A 188 2.06 16.74 -31.95
CA THR A 188 2.81 16.95 -30.71
C THR A 188 3.27 15.66 -30.04
N LEU A 189 2.68 14.52 -30.42
CA LEU A 189 2.89 13.23 -29.81
C LEU A 189 3.68 12.30 -30.74
N ALA A 190 4.62 11.54 -30.18
CA ALA A 190 5.38 10.52 -30.90
C ALA A 190 5.44 9.23 -30.09
N LEU A 191 5.56 8.09 -30.79
CA LEU A 191 5.71 6.75 -30.21
C LEU A 191 4.67 6.40 -29.13
N VAL A 192 3.45 6.95 -29.22
CA VAL A 192 2.37 6.67 -28.27
C VAL A 192 1.88 5.24 -28.47
N ARG A 193 1.95 4.45 -27.41
CA ARG A 193 1.72 3.01 -27.45
C ARG A 193 1.20 2.50 -26.11
N PRO A 194 0.44 1.40 -26.09
CA PRO A 194 0.16 0.70 -24.85
C PRO A 194 1.44 0.02 -24.33
N ASN A 195 1.66 0.05 -23.02
CA ASN A 195 2.67 -0.79 -22.37
C ASN A 195 2.12 -2.21 -22.08
N GLY A 196 0.80 -2.37 -22.07
CA GLY A 196 0.16 -3.68 -21.92
C GLY A 196 0.19 -4.56 -23.16
N LEU A 197 -0.24 -5.81 -22.99
CA LEU A 197 -0.40 -6.77 -24.07
C LEU A 197 -1.80 -6.69 -24.66
N ASN A 198 -1.91 -6.78 -25.98
CA ASN A 198 -3.21 -6.90 -26.65
C ASN A 198 -3.87 -8.24 -26.37
N ASP A 199 -5.18 -8.29 -26.52
CA ASP A 199 -5.93 -9.53 -26.44
C ASP A 199 -5.39 -10.54 -27.45
N THR A 200 -5.27 -11.78 -27.00
CA THR A 200 -4.73 -12.90 -27.77
C THR A 200 -5.83 -13.93 -28.00
N PRO A 201 -5.78 -14.68 -29.11
CA PRO A 201 -6.59 -15.89 -29.24
C PRO A 201 -6.28 -16.84 -28.08
N GLN A 202 -7.34 -17.28 -27.41
CA GLN A 202 -7.30 -18.29 -26.35
C GLN A 202 -8.20 -19.45 -26.78
N PHE A 203 -7.73 -20.67 -26.54
CA PHE A 203 -8.53 -21.85 -26.81
C PHE A 203 -9.37 -22.20 -25.57
N LYS A 204 -10.65 -21.82 -25.59
CA LYS A 204 -11.57 -22.08 -24.49
C LYS A 204 -12.12 -23.49 -24.60
N ILE A 205 -11.87 -24.28 -23.56
CA ILE A 205 -12.37 -25.64 -23.43
C ILE A 205 -13.63 -25.61 -22.56
N ASN A 206 -14.75 -26.03 -23.13
CA ASN A 206 -16.02 -26.16 -22.43
C ASN A 206 -16.24 -27.65 -22.11
N ILE A 207 -16.21 -27.99 -20.82
CA ILE A 207 -16.48 -29.35 -20.35
C ILE A 207 -17.99 -29.56 -20.29
N ASP A 208 -18.47 -30.60 -20.97
CA ASP A 208 -19.83 -31.07 -20.87
C ASP A 208 -19.98 -31.91 -19.60
N ARG A 209 -20.48 -31.27 -18.54
CA ARG A 209 -20.62 -31.89 -17.22
C ARG A 209 -21.65 -33.01 -17.20
N GLU A 210 -22.72 -32.88 -17.98
CA GLU A 210 -23.77 -33.92 -18.06
C GLU A 210 -23.21 -35.17 -18.72
N LYS A 211 -22.49 -35.00 -19.83
CA LYS A 211 -21.85 -36.12 -20.55
C LYS A 211 -20.70 -36.74 -19.76
N ALA A 212 -19.91 -35.93 -19.05
CA ALA A 212 -18.89 -36.43 -18.13
C ALA A 212 -19.52 -37.28 -17.01
N GLN A 213 -20.62 -36.83 -16.40
CA GLN A 213 -21.35 -37.59 -15.38
C GLN A 213 -21.93 -38.90 -15.94
N ALA A 214 -22.54 -38.86 -17.13
CA ALA A 214 -23.09 -40.05 -17.79
C ALA A 214 -22.00 -41.11 -18.10
N LEU A 215 -20.77 -40.67 -18.41
CA LEU A 215 -19.62 -41.53 -18.64
C LEU A 215 -18.84 -41.86 -17.36
N GLY A 216 -19.35 -41.46 -16.19
CA GLY A 216 -18.74 -41.73 -14.89
C GLY A 216 -17.40 -41.03 -14.66
N VAL A 217 -17.13 -39.93 -15.36
CA VAL A 217 -15.89 -39.14 -15.23
C VAL A 217 -16.10 -38.00 -14.24
N SER A 218 -15.27 -37.94 -13.19
CA SER A 218 -15.37 -36.86 -12.19
C SER A 218 -14.77 -35.53 -12.69
N PRO A 219 -15.36 -34.37 -12.34
CA PRO A 219 -14.79 -33.06 -12.71
C PRO A 219 -13.35 -32.86 -12.24
N SER A 220 -13.01 -33.36 -11.04
CA SER A 220 -11.65 -33.25 -10.50
C SER A 220 -10.64 -34.07 -11.30
N SER A 221 -11.02 -35.24 -11.82
CA SER A 221 -10.16 -36.04 -12.72
C SER A 221 -9.92 -35.32 -14.05
N ILE A 222 -10.93 -34.65 -14.60
CA ILE A 222 -10.81 -33.85 -15.83
C ILE A 222 -9.84 -32.69 -15.60
N ASP A 223 -10.07 -31.90 -14.55
CA ASP A 223 -9.23 -30.75 -14.21
C ASP A 223 -7.79 -31.16 -13.90
N GLN A 224 -7.60 -32.25 -13.17
CA GLN A 224 -6.27 -32.76 -12.83
C GLN A 224 -5.52 -33.26 -14.06
N THR A 225 -6.16 -34.07 -14.91
CA THR A 225 -5.52 -34.54 -16.16
C THR A 225 -5.16 -33.37 -17.05
N PHE A 226 -6.07 -32.41 -17.23
CA PHE A 226 -5.81 -31.25 -18.07
C PHE A 226 -4.69 -30.37 -17.51
N SER A 227 -4.73 -30.05 -16.21
CA SER A 227 -3.73 -29.19 -15.56
C SER A 227 -2.33 -29.82 -15.55
N ILE A 228 -2.24 -31.14 -15.34
CA ILE A 228 -0.95 -31.85 -15.40
C ILE A 228 -0.41 -31.87 -16.83
N ALA A 229 -1.25 -32.26 -17.80
CA ALA A 229 -0.83 -32.41 -19.20
C ALA A 229 -0.38 -31.07 -19.82
N TRP A 230 -1.18 -30.02 -19.66
CA TRP A 230 -1.02 -28.76 -20.40
C TRP A 230 -0.31 -27.64 -19.63
N ALA A 231 -0.51 -27.53 -18.31
CA ALA A 231 -0.07 -26.37 -17.53
C ALA A 231 1.18 -26.60 -16.65
N SER A 232 1.75 -27.82 -16.66
CA SER A 232 2.79 -28.28 -15.73
C SER A 232 2.35 -28.24 -14.28
N ARG A 233 2.42 -29.38 -13.59
CA ARG A 233 2.12 -29.44 -12.16
C ARG A 233 3.39 -29.65 -11.34
N TYR A 234 3.64 -28.73 -10.41
CA TYR A 234 4.62 -28.97 -9.35
C TYR A 234 4.11 -30.10 -8.45
N VAL A 235 4.91 -31.16 -8.31
CA VAL A 235 4.55 -32.35 -7.53
C VAL A 235 5.15 -32.27 -6.14
N ASN A 236 6.48 -32.18 -6.07
CA ASN A 236 7.26 -32.13 -4.84
C ASN A 236 8.69 -31.63 -5.16
N ASN A 237 9.58 -31.72 -4.18
CA ASN A 237 11.01 -31.48 -4.37
C ASN A 237 11.79 -32.78 -4.28
N PHE A 238 12.95 -32.82 -4.92
CA PHE A 238 13.96 -33.87 -4.77
C PHE A 238 15.33 -33.26 -4.46
N LEU A 239 16.21 -34.04 -3.84
CA LEU A 239 17.60 -33.67 -3.63
C LEU A 239 18.39 -34.11 -4.87
N ASP A 240 18.96 -33.16 -5.60
CA ASP A 240 19.79 -33.47 -6.77
C ASP A 240 21.22 -33.85 -6.35
N THR A 241 21.96 -34.42 -7.28
CA THR A 241 23.35 -34.90 -7.16
C THR A 241 24.34 -33.84 -6.67
N ASP A 242 24.02 -32.55 -6.85
CA ASP A 242 24.79 -31.41 -6.33
C ASP A 242 24.43 -31.03 -4.87
N GLY A 243 23.59 -31.82 -4.20
CA GLY A 243 23.13 -31.59 -2.83
C GLY A 243 22.09 -30.47 -2.70
N ARG A 244 21.55 -29.97 -3.81
CA ARG A 244 20.54 -28.91 -3.80
C ARG A 244 19.14 -29.48 -3.97
N VAL A 245 18.21 -28.94 -3.19
CA VAL A 245 16.78 -29.25 -3.33
C VAL A 245 16.26 -28.58 -4.61
N LYS A 246 15.74 -29.39 -5.55
CA LYS A 246 15.17 -28.94 -6.83
C LYS A 246 13.71 -29.37 -6.94
N LYS A 247 12.94 -28.62 -7.72
CA LYS A 247 11.50 -28.88 -7.93
C LYS A 247 11.31 -30.01 -8.96
N VAL A 248 10.34 -30.89 -8.71
CA VAL A 248 9.85 -31.87 -9.67
C VAL A 248 8.57 -31.34 -10.30
N TYR A 249 8.57 -31.18 -11.61
CA TYR A 249 7.39 -30.85 -12.41
C TYR A 249 6.97 -32.05 -13.24
N LEU A 250 5.67 -32.31 -13.27
CA LEU A 250 5.05 -33.25 -14.19
C LEU A 250 4.33 -32.46 -15.28
N GLN A 251 4.65 -32.71 -16.54
CA GLN A 251 4.03 -32.11 -17.71
C GLN A 251 4.01 -33.14 -18.84
N SER A 252 3.08 -33.01 -19.78
CA SER A 252 3.23 -33.73 -21.04
C SER A 252 4.44 -33.26 -21.82
N ASP A 253 5.06 -34.20 -22.54
CA ASP A 253 6.04 -33.88 -23.56
C ASP A 253 5.43 -33.01 -24.66
N ALA A 254 6.27 -32.16 -25.27
CA ALA A 254 5.84 -31.10 -26.17
C ALA A 254 4.91 -31.59 -27.30
N PRO A 255 5.21 -32.67 -28.04
CA PRO A 255 4.41 -33.09 -29.19
C PRO A 255 2.94 -33.45 -28.90
N PHE A 256 2.57 -33.67 -27.63
CA PHE A 256 1.22 -34.08 -27.23
C PHE A 256 0.38 -32.94 -26.61
N ARG A 257 0.84 -31.69 -26.76
CA ARG A 257 0.20 -30.49 -26.19
C ARG A 257 0.47 -29.20 -26.97
N MET A 258 0.73 -29.29 -28.28
CA MET A 258 1.02 -28.13 -29.12
C MET A 258 -0.26 -27.54 -29.73
N ASN A 259 -1.14 -28.41 -30.23
CA ASN A 259 -2.31 -28.02 -31.00
C ASN A 259 -3.61 -28.46 -30.32
N PRO A 260 -4.74 -27.79 -30.57
CA PRO A 260 -6.04 -28.22 -30.07
C PRO A 260 -6.38 -29.69 -30.39
N GLU A 261 -5.94 -30.20 -31.53
CA GLU A 261 -6.15 -31.59 -31.94
C GLU A 261 -5.51 -32.59 -30.97
N ASP A 262 -4.44 -32.21 -30.27
CA ASP A 262 -3.75 -33.09 -29.32
C ASP A 262 -4.62 -33.43 -28.11
N LEU A 263 -5.75 -32.74 -27.90
CA LEU A 263 -6.77 -33.13 -26.91
C LEU A 263 -7.30 -34.56 -27.14
N SER A 264 -7.27 -35.07 -28.38
CA SER A 264 -7.69 -36.46 -28.65
C SER A 264 -6.74 -37.51 -28.08
N ASN A 265 -5.49 -37.14 -27.79
CA ASN A 265 -4.49 -38.04 -27.23
C ASN A 265 -4.68 -38.24 -25.72
N TRP A 266 -5.50 -37.40 -25.08
CA TRP A 266 -5.73 -37.43 -23.64
C TRP A 266 -6.99 -38.20 -23.28
N TYR A 267 -6.84 -39.08 -22.28
CA TYR A 267 -7.93 -39.90 -21.77
C TYR A 267 -8.07 -39.67 -20.27
N VAL A 268 -9.31 -39.62 -19.81
CA VAL A 268 -9.64 -39.57 -18.39
C VAL A 268 -10.28 -40.89 -18.01
N ARG A 269 -9.85 -41.47 -16.88
CA ARG A 269 -10.41 -42.72 -16.39
C ARG A 269 -11.78 -42.47 -15.75
N GLY A 270 -12.81 -43.13 -16.26
CA GLY A 270 -14.16 -43.14 -15.66
C GLY A 270 -14.26 -44.11 -14.47
N ALA A 271 -15.36 -44.01 -13.71
CA ALA A 271 -15.63 -44.82 -12.51
C ALA A 271 -15.71 -46.33 -12.81
N SER A 272 -16.14 -46.71 -14.02
CA SER A 272 -16.14 -48.09 -14.51
C SER A 272 -14.76 -48.59 -14.96
N GLY A 273 -13.71 -47.77 -14.82
CA GLY A 273 -12.36 -48.07 -15.27
C GLY A 273 -12.11 -47.82 -16.77
N THR A 274 -13.15 -47.49 -17.54
CA THR A 274 -13.04 -47.18 -18.97
C THR A 274 -12.28 -45.89 -19.20
N MET A 275 -11.40 -45.88 -20.21
CA MET A 275 -10.67 -44.69 -20.63
C MET A 275 -11.55 -43.86 -21.58
N VAL A 276 -11.96 -42.68 -21.13
CA VAL A 276 -12.84 -41.78 -21.86
C VAL A 276 -11.97 -40.71 -22.53
N PRO A 277 -11.96 -40.60 -23.88
CA PRO A 277 -11.17 -39.58 -24.58
C PRO A 277 -11.71 -38.19 -24.23
N PHE A 278 -10.82 -37.21 -24.08
CA PHE A 278 -11.17 -35.86 -23.66
C PHE A 278 -12.17 -35.20 -24.62
N THR A 279 -12.07 -35.50 -25.92
CA THR A 279 -12.98 -35.02 -26.99
C THR A 279 -14.42 -35.51 -26.86
N SER A 280 -14.67 -36.57 -26.09
CA SER A 280 -16.04 -37.06 -25.86
C SER A 280 -16.80 -36.24 -24.81
N ILE A 281 -16.09 -35.58 -23.90
CA ILE A 281 -16.61 -34.86 -22.73
C ILE A 281 -16.29 -33.36 -22.75
N ALA A 282 -15.55 -32.89 -23.74
CA ALA A 282 -15.15 -31.50 -23.87
C ALA A 282 -15.25 -31.03 -25.32
N THR A 283 -15.65 -29.78 -25.49
CA THR A 283 -15.61 -29.07 -26.77
C THR A 283 -14.67 -27.88 -26.66
N GLY A 284 -14.01 -27.53 -27.75
CA GLY A 284 -13.08 -26.41 -27.81
C GLY A 284 -13.56 -25.33 -28.76
N SER A 285 -13.36 -24.08 -28.39
CA SER A 285 -13.70 -22.92 -29.22
C SER A 285 -12.66 -21.82 -29.06
N TRP A 286 -12.34 -21.13 -30.15
CA TRP A 286 -11.46 -19.97 -30.10
C TRP A 286 -12.23 -18.76 -29.56
N THR A 287 -11.67 -18.10 -28.57
CA THR A 287 -12.14 -16.81 -28.04
C THR A 287 -10.97 -15.84 -27.99
N PHE A 288 -11.24 -14.56 -27.82
CA PHE A 288 -10.22 -13.59 -27.44
C PHE A 288 -10.24 -13.38 -25.93
N GLY A 289 -9.07 -13.14 -25.35
CA GLY A 289 -8.95 -12.75 -23.96
C GLY A 289 -7.61 -12.08 -23.72
N SER A 290 -7.58 -11.20 -22.71
CA SER A 290 -6.35 -10.51 -22.35
C SER A 290 -5.36 -11.47 -21.69
N PRO A 291 -4.10 -11.53 -22.17
CA PRO A 291 -3.03 -12.26 -21.50
C PRO A 291 -2.48 -11.52 -20.26
N LYS A 292 -2.79 -10.23 -20.10
CA LYS A 292 -2.36 -9.37 -18.99
C LYS A 292 -3.41 -8.31 -18.70
N LEU A 293 -4.08 -8.42 -17.56
CA LEU A 293 -5.00 -7.40 -17.06
C LEU A 293 -4.26 -6.43 -16.14
N GLU A 294 -4.44 -5.14 -16.40
CA GLU A 294 -3.80 -4.05 -15.66
C GLU A 294 -4.80 -3.35 -14.73
N ARG A 295 -4.29 -2.88 -13.59
CA ARG A 295 -5.07 -2.13 -12.61
C ARG A 295 -4.22 -1.02 -12.03
N TYR A 296 -4.80 0.16 -11.88
CA TYR A 296 -4.16 1.31 -11.25
C TYR A 296 -5.05 1.85 -10.14
N ASN A 297 -4.52 2.07 -8.93
CA ASN A 297 -5.30 2.48 -7.74
C ASN A 297 -6.54 1.60 -7.46
N GLY A 298 -6.45 0.30 -7.73
CA GLY A 298 -7.53 -0.66 -7.49
C GLY A 298 -8.63 -0.70 -8.56
N VAL A 299 -8.61 0.17 -9.57
CA VAL A 299 -9.53 0.15 -10.72
C VAL A 299 -8.88 -0.47 -11.95
N SER A 300 -9.67 -1.05 -12.86
CA SER A 300 -9.16 -1.57 -14.14
C SER A 300 -8.57 -0.43 -14.95
N ALA A 301 -7.36 -0.61 -15.47
CA ALA A 301 -6.64 0.41 -16.20
C ALA A 301 -5.83 -0.20 -17.34
N VAL A 302 -5.37 0.64 -18.25
CA VAL A 302 -4.36 0.28 -19.27
C VAL A 302 -3.31 1.37 -19.33
N GLU A 303 -2.05 0.96 -19.20
CA GLU A 303 -0.91 1.87 -19.25
C GLU A 303 -0.57 2.22 -20.70
N ILE A 304 -0.37 3.52 -20.96
CA ILE A 304 -0.02 4.08 -22.26
C ILE A 304 1.22 4.94 -22.06
N GLN A 305 2.27 4.59 -22.79
CA GLN A 305 3.52 5.32 -22.81
C GLN A 305 3.64 6.08 -24.12
N GLY A 306 4.33 7.20 -24.09
CA GLY A 306 4.64 7.95 -25.29
C GLY A 306 5.69 9.01 -25.00
N GLN A 307 6.09 9.74 -26.03
CA GLN A 307 7.04 10.83 -25.89
C GLN A 307 6.55 12.05 -26.66
N ALA A 308 7.13 13.20 -26.35
CA ALA A 308 6.92 14.39 -27.16
C ALA A 308 7.58 14.22 -28.53
N SER A 309 6.94 14.74 -29.58
CA SER A 309 7.55 14.80 -30.91
C SER A 309 8.85 15.62 -30.88
N PRO A 310 9.80 15.38 -31.80
CA PRO A 310 11.04 16.16 -31.86
C PRO A 310 10.77 17.68 -31.84
N GLY A 311 11.38 18.38 -30.87
CA GLY A 311 11.20 19.83 -30.67
C GLY A 311 9.95 20.25 -29.89
N LYS A 312 9.22 19.29 -29.29
CA LYS A 312 8.13 19.52 -28.33
C LYS A 312 8.57 19.03 -26.95
N SER A 313 8.00 19.62 -25.90
CA SER A 313 8.31 19.21 -24.53
C SER A 313 7.36 18.17 -23.98
N THR A 314 7.79 17.47 -22.93
CA THR A 314 6.96 16.49 -22.21
C THR A 314 5.68 17.12 -21.67
N GLY A 315 5.74 18.34 -21.11
CA GLY A 315 4.55 19.06 -20.66
C GLY A 315 3.54 19.38 -21.78
N GLN A 316 4.02 19.67 -23.00
CA GLN A 316 3.13 19.87 -24.16
C GLN A 316 2.46 18.55 -24.59
N ALA A 317 3.21 17.45 -24.57
CA ALA A 317 2.66 16.12 -24.85
C ALA A 317 1.62 15.69 -23.80
N MET A 318 1.87 15.97 -22.52
CA MET A 318 0.92 15.72 -21.44
C MET A 318 -0.37 16.54 -21.64
N ALA A 319 -0.26 17.83 -21.97
CA ALA A 319 -1.43 18.66 -22.24
C ALA A 319 -2.25 18.16 -23.46
N ALA A 320 -1.59 17.69 -24.51
CA ALA A 320 -2.25 17.10 -25.67
C ALA A 320 -2.98 15.80 -25.31
N MET A 321 -2.35 14.92 -24.51
CA MET A 321 -2.98 13.69 -24.01
C MET A 321 -4.21 13.98 -23.14
N GLU A 322 -4.18 15.02 -22.30
CA GLU A 322 -5.36 15.45 -21.52
C GLU A 322 -6.50 15.93 -22.41
N ALA A 323 -6.19 16.71 -23.45
CA ALA A 323 -7.17 17.18 -24.41
C ALA A 323 -7.79 16.05 -25.24
N ILE A 324 -7.03 14.98 -25.50
CA ILE A 324 -7.52 13.76 -26.15
C ILE A 324 -8.39 12.95 -25.18
N ALA A 325 -7.93 12.76 -23.95
CA ALA A 325 -8.63 11.99 -22.92
C ALA A 325 -10.01 12.61 -22.58
N ALA A 326 -10.12 13.94 -22.60
CA ALA A 326 -11.39 14.65 -22.40
C ALA A 326 -12.48 14.33 -23.45
N LYS A 327 -12.11 13.75 -24.60
CA LYS A 327 -13.04 13.36 -25.68
C LYS A 327 -13.51 11.91 -25.58
N LEU A 328 -13.04 11.16 -24.58
CA LEU A 328 -13.41 9.75 -24.39
C LEU A 328 -14.80 9.59 -23.77
N PRO A 329 -15.41 8.39 -23.89
CA PRO A 329 -16.73 8.12 -23.32
C PRO A 329 -16.78 8.37 -21.82
N ALA A 330 -17.95 8.83 -21.34
CA ALA A 330 -18.19 9.02 -19.91
C ALA A 330 -17.96 7.70 -19.13
N GLY A 331 -17.27 7.80 -17.99
CA GLY A 331 -16.84 6.65 -17.18
C GLY A 331 -15.39 6.22 -17.44
N ILE A 332 -14.77 6.66 -18.53
CA ILE A 332 -13.32 6.52 -18.75
C ILE A 332 -12.62 7.76 -18.19
N GLY A 333 -11.75 7.54 -17.19
CA GLY A 333 -10.88 8.54 -16.62
C GLY A 333 -9.42 8.31 -16.99
N PHE A 334 -8.54 9.14 -16.45
CA PHE A 334 -7.10 8.93 -16.57
C PHE A 334 -6.36 9.37 -15.30
N GLU A 335 -5.15 8.87 -15.13
CA GLU A 335 -4.19 9.34 -14.14
C GLU A 335 -2.79 9.43 -14.74
N TRP A 336 -1.96 10.31 -14.20
CA TRP A 336 -0.54 10.38 -14.52
C TRP A 336 0.26 9.56 -13.50
N THR A 337 1.22 8.76 -13.96
CA THR A 337 2.08 7.94 -13.10
C THR A 337 3.56 8.20 -13.40
N GLY A 338 4.45 7.54 -12.66
CA GLY A 338 5.91 7.62 -12.87
C GLY A 338 6.47 9.05 -12.98
N LEU A 339 7.28 9.29 -14.01
CA LEU A 339 7.85 10.59 -14.36
C LEU A 339 6.80 11.69 -14.53
N SER A 340 5.69 11.41 -15.22
CA SER A 340 4.65 12.40 -15.50
C SER A 340 3.96 12.90 -14.24
N ARG A 341 3.80 12.03 -13.23
CA ARG A 341 3.29 12.44 -11.91
C ARG A 341 4.25 13.41 -11.23
N GLN A 342 5.55 13.12 -11.26
CA GLN A 342 6.56 14.00 -10.65
C GLN A 342 6.67 15.33 -11.38
N GLU A 343 6.57 15.33 -12.71
CA GLU A 343 6.53 16.56 -13.51
C GLU A 343 5.35 17.44 -13.09
N ARG A 344 4.14 16.87 -12.97
CA ARG A 344 2.95 17.60 -12.54
C ARG A 344 3.05 18.10 -11.10
N GLN A 345 3.59 17.28 -10.20
CA GLN A 345 3.77 17.64 -8.80
C GLN A 345 4.79 18.77 -8.64
N SER A 346 5.97 18.64 -9.26
CA SER A 346 7.02 19.66 -9.25
C SER A 346 6.52 20.98 -9.83
N GLY A 347 5.85 20.93 -10.99
CA GLY A 347 5.26 22.11 -11.62
C GLY A 347 4.23 22.82 -10.72
N SER A 348 3.42 22.08 -9.97
CA SER A 348 2.41 22.66 -9.08
C SER A 348 2.99 23.34 -7.83
N GLN A 349 4.17 22.92 -7.36
CA GLN A 349 4.81 23.46 -6.16
C GLN A 349 5.64 24.73 -6.44
N ALA A 350 6.15 24.88 -7.66
CA ALA A 350 7.05 25.97 -8.02
C ALA A 350 6.50 27.39 -7.69
N PRO A 351 5.23 27.75 -7.98
CA PRO A 351 4.71 29.09 -7.66
C PRO A 351 4.69 29.38 -6.16
N ILE A 352 4.30 28.38 -5.35
CA ILE A 352 4.26 28.50 -3.88
C ILE A 352 5.67 28.65 -3.32
N LEU A 353 6.60 27.83 -3.80
CA LEU A 353 8.00 27.84 -3.36
C LEU A 353 8.67 29.18 -3.68
N TYR A 354 8.46 29.73 -4.88
CA TYR A 354 8.96 31.05 -5.26
C TYR A 354 8.29 32.17 -4.46
N GLY A 355 6.98 32.11 -4.25
CA GLY A 355 6.26 33.09 -3.43
C GLY A 355 6.79 33.16 -1.99
N ILE A 356 6.97 32.01 -1.35
CA ILE A 356 7.53 31.94 0.02
C ILE A 356 8.99 32.41 0.03
N SER A 357 9.79 32.01 -0.97
CA SER A 357 11.20 32.39 -1.06
C SER A 357 11.37 33.91 -1.21
N ILE A 358 10.56 34.56 -2.06
CA ILE A 358 10.55 36.02 -2.20
C ILE A 358 10.11 36.68 -0.88
N LEU A 359 9.11 36.14 -0.19
CA LEU A 359 8.65 36.64 1.10
C LEU A 359 9.75 36.55 2.17
N VAL A 360 10.43 35.41 2.28
CA VAL A 360 11.53 35.22 3.24
C VAL A 360 12.69 36.15 2.91
N VAL A 361 13.07 36.28 1.63
CA VAL A 361 14.09 37.24 1.19
C VAL A 361 13.68 38.67 1.55
N PHE A 362 12.42 39.05 1.33
CA PHE A 362 11.90 40.36 1.74
C PHE A 362 12.04 40.60 3.24
N LEU A 363 11.64 39.63 4.08
CA LEU A 363 11.72 39.75 5.54
C LEU A 363 13.17 39.81 6.04
N CYS A 364 14.06 38.99 5.47
CA CYS A 364 15.48 39.04 5.79
C CYS A 364 16.10 40.40 5.43
N LEU A 365 15.75 40.96 4.27
CA LEU A 365 16.20 42.29 3.87
C LEU A 365 15.57 43.39 4.74
N ALA A 366 14.32 43.23 5.15
CA ALA A 366 13.64 44.18 6.02
C ALA A 366 14.31 44.25 7.39
N ALA A 367 14.71 43.09 7.93
CA ALA A 367 15.51 43.00 9.14
C ALA A 367 16.93 43.57 8.95
N LEU A 368 17.61 43.22 7.85
CA LEU A 368 18.97 43.70 7.54
C LEU A 368 19.03 45.23 7.42
N TYR A 369 18.04 45.83 6.77
CA TYR A 369 17.98 47.28 6.55
C TYR A 369 17.15 48.03 7.59
N GLU A 370 16.58 47.34 8.56
CA GLU A 370 15.65 47.91 9.55
C GLU A 370 14.59 48.80 8.88
N SER A 371 14.07 48.31 7.74
CA SER A 371 13.21 49.10 6.86
C SER A 371 12.32 48.20 6.02
N TRP A 372 11.02 48.50 6.01
CA TRP A 372 10.04 47.81 5.18
C TRP A 372 10.03 48.29 3.72
N SER A 373 10.66 49.44 3.41
CA SER A 373 10.65 50.03 2.07
C SER A 373 11.90 49.70 1.25
N ILE A 374 13.09 49.73 1.86
CA ILE A 374 14.36 49.44 1.18
C ILE A 374 14.42 48.05 0.51
N PRO A 375 13.86 46.96 1.07
CA PRO A 375 13.85 45.64 0.44
C PRO A 375 13.24 45.60 -0.96
N PHE A 376 12.25 46.46 -1.24
CA PHE A 376 11.66 46.55 -2.59
C PHE A 376 12.71 46.97 -3.63
N ALA A 377 13.71 47.78 -3.27
CA ALA A 377 14.76 48.20 -4.22
C ALA A 377 15.64 47.04 -4.67
N VAL A 378 15.78 46.02 -3.81
CA VAL A 378 16.55 44.81 -4.09
C VAL A 378 15.70 43.79 -4.85
N ILE A 379 14.44 43.58 -4.46
CA ILE A 379 13.56 42.59 -5.10
C ILE A 379 13.18 43.00 -6.53
N LEU A 380 13.06 44.30 -6.82
CA LEU A 380 12.81 44.78 -8.18
C LEU A 380 13.90 44.39 -9.19
N VAL A 381 15.07 43.92 -8.73
CA VAL A 381 16.14 43.44 -9.59
C VAL A 381 15.87 42.04 -10.14
N VAL A 382 15.05 41.23 -9.47
CA VAL A 382 14.83 39.82 -9.81
C VAL A 382 14.42 39.60 -11.28
N PRO A 383 13.43 40.33 -11.84
CA PRO A 383 13.04 40.17 -13.24
C PRO A 383 14.17 40.44 -14.25
N LEU A 384 15.16 41.27 -13.91
CA LEU A 384 16.27 41.63 -14.78
C LEU A 384 17.27 40.49 -14.99
N GLY A 385 17.41 39.59 -14.01
CA GLY A 385 18.17 38.35 -14.18
C GLY A 385 17.33 37.24 -14.82
N VAL A 386 16.05 37.15 -14.45
CA VAL A 386 15.13 36.13 -15.00
C VAL A 386 14.99 36.28 -16.52
N ILE A 387 14.89 37.51 -17.04
CA ILE A 387 14.73 37.74 -18.49
C ILE A 387 15.89 37.17 -19.31
N GLY A 388 17.14 37.33 -18.85
CA GLY A 388 18.27 36.78 -19.59
C GLY A 388 18.40 35.27 -19.48
N ALA A 389 18.02 34.69 -18.34
CA ALA A 389 17.96 33.25 -18.18
C ALA A 389 16.93 32.65 -19.14
N LEU A 390 15.72 33.22 -19.18
CA LEU A 390 14.66 32.82 -20.11
C LEU A 390 15.07 33.01 -21.57
N LEU A 391 15.68 34.15 -21.93
CA LEU A 391 16.14 34.42 -23.29
C LEU A 391 17.21 33.42 -23.73
N ALA A 392 18.22 33.14 -22.90
CA ALA A 392 19.30 32.22 -23.27
C ALA A 392 18.79 30.78 -23.47
N VAL A 393 17.89 30.33 -22.60
CA VAL A 393 17.26 29.00 -22.70
C VAL A 393 16.35 28.93 -23.92
N THR A 394 15.53 29.97 -24.17
CA THR A 394 14.65 30.03 -25.35
C THR A 394 15.44 30.04 -26.66
N LEU A 395 16.53 30.82 -26.73
CA LEU A 395 17.39 30.89 -27.92
C LEU A 395 18.11 29.57 -28.20
N ARG A 396 18.36 28.77 -27.16
CA ARG A 396 19.00 27.45 -27.28
C ARG A 396 17.98 26.31 -27.44
N GLY A 397 16.68 26.59 -27.39
CA GLY A 397 15.63 25.59 -27.48
C GLY A 397 15.59 24.63 -26.29
N LEU A 398 16.04 25.08 -25.11
CA LEU A 398 15.98 24.33 -23.86
C LEU A 398 14.62 24.53 -23.16
N GLU A 399 14.33 23.65 -22.21
CA GLU A 399 13.04 23.57 -21.52
C GLU A 399 13.13 24.13 -20.09
N ASN A 400 11.98 24.40 -19.49
CA ASN A 400 11.83 24.74 -18.08
C ASN A 400 11.83 23.45 -17.24
N ASP A 401 13.01 22.91 -17.00
CA ASP A 401 13.26 21.73 -16.18
C ASP A 401 13.76 22.09 -14.76
N VAL A 402 13.95 21.08 -13.91
CA VAL A 402 14.43 21.27 -12.52
C VAL A 402 15.81 21.93 -12.48
N PHE A 403 16.69 21.62 -13.44
CA PHE A 403 18.04 22.19 -13.51
C PHE A 403 18.03 23.67 -13.87
N PHE A 404 17.17 24.07 -14.81
CA PHE A 404 16.92 25.46 -15.14
C PHE A 404 16.34 26.21 -13.94
N GLN A 405 15.40 25.62 -13.20
CA GLN A 405 14.82 26.24 -11.99
C GLN A 405 15.88 26.53 -10.92
N VAL A 406 16.81 25.59 -10.69
CA VAL A 406 17.96 25.79 -9.78
C VAL A 406 18.92 26.86 -10.32
N GLY A 407 19.19 26.86 -11.63
CA GLY A 407 19.98 27.90 -12.28
C GLY A 407 19.35 29.30 -12.18
N LEU A 408 18.02 29.37 -12.30
CA LEU A 408 17.23 30.58 -12.15
C LEU A 408 17.32 31.11 -10.72
N LEU A 409 17.12 30.26 -9.70
CA LEU A 409 17.29 30.61 -8.29
C LEU A 409 18.70 31.14 -7.99
N THR A 410 19.73 30.50 -8.55
CA THR A 410 21.13 30.93 -8.40
C THR A 410 21.35 32.31 -9.01
N THR A 411 20.79 32.55 -10.20
CA THR A 411 20.83 33.85 -10.88
C THR A 411 20.14 34.93 -10.06
N VAL A 412 18.95 34.63 -9.52
CA VAL A 412 18.19 35.54 -8.66
C VAL A 412 18.99 35.89 -7.41
N GLY A 413 19.58 34.90 -6.73
CA GLY A 413 20.41 35.11 -5.55
C GLY A 413 21.66 35.95 -5.82
N LEU A 414 22.37 35.71 -6.92
CA LEU A 414 23.53 36.51 -7.32
C LEU A 414 23.17 37.95 -7.69
N SER A 415 22.05 38.13 -8.40
CA SER A 415 21.51 39.45 -8.76
C SER A 415 21.11 40.23 -7.51
N ALA A 416 20.43 39.58 -6.56
CA ALA A 416 20.07 40.15 -5.27
C ALA A 416 21.31 40.53 -4.45
N LYS A 417 22.34 39.68 -4.40
CA LYS A 417 23.60 39.99 -3.71
C LYS A 417 24.27 41.25 -4.26
N ASN A 418 24.32 41.40 -5.58
CA ASN A 418 24.87 42.59 -6.23
C ASN A 418 24.06 43.86 -5.89
N ALA A 419 22.73 43.72 -5.82
CA ALA A 419 21.83 44.80 -5.41
C ALA A 419 21.99 45.18 -3.93
N ILE A 420 22.10 44.20 -3.04
CA ILE A 420 22.32 44.40 -1.61
C ILE A 420 23.57 45.24 -1.38
N LEU A 421 24.69 44.91 -2.03
CA LEU A 421 25.97 45.60 -1.84
C LEU A 421 25.96 47.08 -2.28
N ILE A 422 25.15 47.43 -3.29
CA ILE A 422 24.99 48.83 -3.73
C ILE A 422 24.06 49.57 -2.77
N VAL A 423 22.92 48.97 -2.43
CA VAL A 423 21.88 49.58 -1.57
C VAL A 423 22.40 49.78 -0.14
N GLU A 424 23.15 48.83 0.39
CA GLU A 424 23.76 48.90 1.72
C GLU A 424 24.77 50.04 1.81
N PHE A 425 25.69 50.15 0.86
CA PHE A 425 26.69 51.22 0.83
C PHE A 425 26.04 52.60 0.62
N ALA A 426 24.99 52.67 -0.21
CA ALA A 426 24.22 53.89 -0.39
C ALA A 426 23.55 54.32 0.93
N ARG A 427 22.93 53.38 1.66
CA ARG A 427 22.32 53.65 2.97
C ARG A 427 23.36 54.08 4.01
N GLU A 428 24.51 53.41 4.06
CA GLU A 428 25.58 53.75 4.99
C GLU A 428 26.12 55.17 4.75
N LEU A 429 26.35 55.55 3.50
CA LEU A 429 26.74 56.91 3.12
C LEU A 429 25.64 57.95 3.44
N GLN A 430 24.36 57.60 3.30
CA GLN A 430 23.26 58.47 3.74
C GLN A 430 23.24 58.66 5.27
N GLN A 431 23.42 57.58 6.04
CA GLN A 431 23.29 57.61 7.50
C GLN A 431 24.51 58.19 8.21
N LYS A 432 25.72 57.89 7.73
CA LYS A 432 26.98 58.33 8.37
C LYS A 432 27.49 59.67 7.85
N GLU A 433 27.33 59.94 6.55
CA GLU A 433 27.90 61.13 5.90
C GLU A 433 26.83 62.17 5.51
N GLY A 434 25.55 61.91 5.80
CA GLY A 434 24.45 62.85 5.55
C GLY A 434 24.16 63.12 4.06
N MET A 435 24.65 62.27 3.16
CA MET A 435 24.47 62.43 1.72
C MET A 435 23.00 62.29 1.28
N SER A 436 22.60 63.06 0.27
CA SER A 436 21.30 62.88 -0.41
C SER A 436 21.22 61.50 -1.09
N ALA A 437 20.01 60.95 -1.26
CA ALA A 437 19.83 59.56 -1.75
C ALA A 437 20.47 59.36 -3.13
N ALA A 438 20.36 60.36 -4.00
CA ALA A 438 21.00 60.36 -5.31
C ALA A 438 22.53 60.46 -5.23
N ALA A 439 23.10 61.28 -4.34
CA ALA A 439 24.55 61.39 -4.20
C ALA A 439 25.17 60.12 -3.60
N ALA A 440 24.55 59.57 -2.56
CA ALA A 440 25.01 58.38 -1.86
C ALA A 440 24.99 57.14 -2.76
N VAL A 441 23.93 56.94 -3.55
CA VAL A 441 23.85 55.77 -4.45
C VAL A 441 24.81 55.86 -5.63
N MET A 442 25.13 57.08 -6.07
CA MET A 442 26.10 57.32 -7.14
C MET A 442 27.52 56.95 -6.70
N GLU A 443 27.89 57.32 -5.47
CA GLU A 443 29.20 56.95 -4.91
C GLU A 443 29.26 55.45 -4.58
N ALA A 444 28.18 54.88 -4.03
CA ALA A 444 28.07 53.44 -3.80
C ALA A 444 28.20 52.62 -5.11
N ALA A 445 27.49 53.02 -6.17
CA ALA A 445 27.60 52.40 -7.48
C ALA A 445 29.03 52.52 -8.06
N ARG A 446 29.69 53.66 -7.85
CA ARG A 446 31.08 53.92 -8.27
C ARG A 446 32.08 53.01 -7.55
N LEU A 447 31.87 52.73 -6.26
CA LEU A 447 32.72 51.86 -5.44
C LEU A 447 32.47 50.37 -5.74
N ARG A 448 31.22 49.98 -6.00
CA ARG A 448 30.82 48.58 -6.21
C ARG A 448 30.96 48.06 -7.63
N LEU A 449 31.13 48.93 -8.64
CA LEU A 449 31.28 48.52 -10.05
C LEU A 449 32.36 47.45 -10.27
N ARG A 450 33.57 47.65 -9.72
CA ARG A 450 34.71 46.74 -9.95
C ARG A 450 34.47 45.35 -9.30
N PRO A 451 34.06 45.24 -8.03
CA PRO A 451 33.69 43.95 -7.44
C PRO A 451 32.54 43.22 -8.16
N ILE A 452 31.51 43.95 -8.62
CA ILE A 452 30.36 43.36 -9.33
C ILE A 452 30.80 42.78 -10.68
N LEU A 453 31.61 43.51 -11.45
CA LEU A 453 32.14 43.00 -12.73
C LEU A 453 33.08 41.82 -12.52
N MET A 454 33.97 41.87 -11.51
CA MET A 454 34.91 40.79 -11.22
C MET A 454 34.18 39.47 -10.88
N THR A 455 33.21 39.53 -9.98
CA THR A 455 32.45 38.34 -9.56
C THR A 455 31.58 37.79 -10.68
N SER A 456 30.93 38.67 -11.44
CA SER A 456 30.04 38.26 -12.53
C SER A 456 30.81 37.66 -13.70
N LEU A 457 31.95 38.26 -14.11
CA LEU A 457 32.80 37.69 -15.16
C LEU A 457 33.43 36.36 -14.74
N ALA A 458 33.93 36.27 -13.50
CA ALA A 458 34.49 35.03 -12.98
C ALA A 458 33.45 33.90 -12.97
N PHE A 459 32.21 34.20 -12.59
CA PHE A 459 31.14 33.21 -12.56
C PHE A 459 30.64 32.84 -13.96
N ILE A 460 30.49 33.81 -14.87
CA ILE A 460 30.16 33.55 -16.28
C ILE A 460 31.21 32.63 -16.91
N LEU A 461 32.51 32.93 -16.72
CA LEU A 461 33.59 32.10 -17.24
C LEU A 461 33.70 30.75 -16.53
N GLY A 462 33.36 30.67 -15.24
CA GLY A 462 33.37 29.42 -14.48
C GLY A 462 32.24 28.46 -14.85
N VAL A 463 31.08 28.99 -15.26
CA VAL A 463 29.92 28.21 -15.73
C VAL A 463 29.97 27.97 -17.24
N PHE A 464 30.80 28.71 -17.98
CA PHE A 464 30.98 28.56 -19.42
C PHE A 464 31.26 27.11 -19.86
N PRO A 465 32.14 26.32 -19.20
CA PRO A 465 32.37 24.92 -19.55
C PRO A 465 31.10 24.07 -19.50
N LEU A 466 30.19 24.31 -18.56
CA LEU A 466 28.93 23.58 -18.45
C LEU A 466 27.98 23.89 -19.61
N ALA A 467 28.04 25.12 -20.14
CA ALA A 467 27.22 25.53 -21.27
C ALA A 467 27.76 25.02 -22.63
N VAL A 468 29.00 24.53 -22.72
CA VAL A 468 29.57 24.00 -23.98
C VAL A 468 30.02 22.55 -23.86
N SER A 469 29.67 21.88 -22.76
CA SER A 469 30.12 20.52 -22.51
C SER A 469 29.52 19.52 -23.49
N SER A 470 30.24 18.42 -23.71
CA SER A 470 29.77 17.32 -24.54
C SER A 470 30.11 16.00 -23.87
N GLY A 471 29.26 14.98 -24.07
CA GLY A 471 29.42 13.66 -23.47
C GLY A 471 28.43 13.39 -22.35
N ALA A 472 28.82 12.54 -21.40
CA ALA A 472 27.97 12.08 -20.30
C ALA A 472 27.50 13.26 -19.42
N GLY A 473 26.19 13.35 -19.19
CA GLY A 473 25.60 14.40 -18.35
C GLY A 473 25.58 15.79 -18.98
N SER A 474 25.81 15.90 -20.30
CA SER A 474 25.86 17.20 -20.98
C SER A 474 24.49 17.88 -21.06
N GLY A 475 23.38 17.13 -21.07
CA GLY A 475 22.03 17.70 -21.04
C GLY A 475 21.79 18.53 -19.78
N SER A 476 22.09 17.94 -18.63
CA SER A 476 21.98 18.53 -17.29
C SER A 476 22.91 19.73 -17.13
N GLN A 477 24.15 19.63 -17.63
CA GLN A 477 25.11 20.74 -17.61
C GLN A 477 24.66 21.92 -18.48
N HIS A 478 24.13 21.66 -19.67
CA HIS A 478 23.58 22.68 -20.56
C HIS A 478 22.37 23.40 -19.95
N ALA A 479 21.46 22.66 -19.31
CA ALA A 479 20.26 23.19 -18.67
C ALA A 479 20.60 24.20 -17.56
N ILE A 480 21.50 23.84 -16.64
CA ILE A 480 21.98 24.75 -15.59
C ILE A 480 22.80 25.90 -16.21
N GLY A 481 23.80 25.55 -17.02
CA GLY A 481 24.83 26.50 -17.46
C GLY A 481 24.30 27.61 -18.35
N THR A 482 23.42 27.28 -19.30
CA THR A 482 22.87 28.25 -20.25
C THR A 482 21.98 29.29 -19.55
N GLY A 483 21.09 28.84 -18.66
CA GLY A 483 20.21 29.73 -17.90
C GLY A 483 20.99 30.68 -17.01
N VAL A 484 22.00 30.16 -16.30
CA VAL A 484 22.84 30.97 -15.41
C VAL A 484 23.66 32.01 -16.17
N ILE A 485 24.28 31.66 -17.30
CA ILE A 485 25.07 32.61 -18.09
C ILE A 485 24.19 33.74 -18.63
N GLY A 486 23.05 33.42 -19.25
CA GLY A 486 22.11 34.42 -19.76
C GLY A 486 21.59 35.34 -18.67
N GLY A 487 21.23 34.74 -17.53
CA GLY A 487 20.74 35.47 -16.38
C GLY A 487 21.78 36.40 -15.78
N MET A 488 23.02 35.94 -15.64
CA MET A 488 24.11 36.76 -15.12
C MET A 488 24.54 37.87 -16.06
N LEU A 489 24.56 37.64 -17.38
CA LEU A 489 24.87 38.67 -18.36
C LEU A 489 23.88 39.84 -18.28
N THR A 490 22.58 39.52 -18.30
CA THR A 490 21.51 40.54 -18.22
C THR A 490 21.44 41.20 -16.85
N ALA A 491 21.53 40.42 -15.76
CA ALA A 491 21.57 40.96 -14.40
C ALA A 491 22.76 41.91 -14.22
N THR A 492 23.96 41.54 -14.67
CA THR A 492 25.15 42.37 -14.49
C THR A 492 25.06 43.64 -15.32
N PHE A 493 24.59 43.56 -16.56
CA PHE A 493 24.54 44.72 -17.44
C PHE A 493 23.39 45.68 -17.11
N LEU A 494 22.21 45.15 -16.77
CA LEU A 494 21.02 45.97 -16.50
C LEU A 494 20.94 46.41 -15.03
N ALA A 495 21.28 45.54 -14.07
CA ALA A 495 21.08 45.86 -12.66
C ALA A 495 22.03 46.98 -12.20
N ILE A 496 23.25 47.07 -12.71
CA ILE A 496 24.18 48.16 -12.35
C ILE A 496 23.61 49.56 -12.64
N PHE A 497 22.76 49.70 -13.66
CA PHE A 497 22.09 50.96 -13.98
C PHE A 497 20.73 51.12 -13.28
N MET A 498 19.97 50.03 -13.12
CA MET A 498 18.62 50.09 -12.57
C MET A 498 18.56 50.04 -11.04
N ILE A 499 19.52 49.39 -10.35
CA ILE A 499 19.59 49.36 -8.88
C ILE A 499 19.67 50.77 -8.28
N PRO A 500 20.56 51.68 -8.76
CA PRO A 500 20.62 53.03 -8.23
C PRO A 500 19.31 53.80 -8.43
N MET A 501 18.62 53.57 -9.54
CA MET A 501 17.33 54.17 -9.83
C MET A 501 16.23 53.64 -8.89
N PHE A 502 16.14 52.31 -8.69
CA PHE A 502 15.17 51.72 -7.76
C PHE A 502 15.34 52.25 -6.34
N TYR A 503 16.59 52.38 -5.88
CA TYR A 503 16.89 52.95 -4.57
C TYR A 503 16.41 54.39 -4.42
N VAL A 504 16.70 55.26 -5.40
CA VAL A 504 16.27 56.68 -5.37
C VAL A 504 14.76 56.80 -5.43
N VAL A 505 14.10 56.08 -6.35
CA VAL A 505 12.63 56.14 -6.51
C VAL A 505 11.91 55.68 -5.25
N ILE A 506 12.39 54.62 -4.60
CA ILE A 506 11.78 54.12 -3.35
C ILE A 506 12.05 55.08 -2.19
N ARG A 507 13.25 55.64 -2.09
CA ARG A 507 13.58 56.60 -1.02
C ARG A 507 12.86 57.93 -1.18
N GLU A 508 12.64 58.41 -2.41
CA GLU A 508 11.84 59.62 -2.66
C GLU A 508 10.35 59.41 -2.38
N ARG A 509 9.83 58.19 -2.62
CA ARG A 509 8.40 57.89 -2.46
C ARG A 509 7.99 57.48 -1.04
N PHE A 510 8.93 56.93 -0.26
CA PHE A 510 8.70 56.44 1.10
C PHE A 510 9.59 57.13 2.16
N GLY A 511 10.33 58.18 1.78
CA GLY A 511 11.21 58.93 2.67
C GLY A 511 10.49 60.05 3.41
N SER A 512 9.82 59.72 4.51
CA SER A 512 9.54 60.68 5.58
C SER A 512 10.09 60.10 6.88
N ASP A 513 11.03 60.81 7.50
CA ASP A 513 11.43 60.56 8.88
C ASP A 513 10.25 60.90 9.80
N LYS A 514 9.50 59.88 10.20
CA LYS A 514 8.75 59.88 11.45
C LYS A 514 9.26 58.71 12.28
N LYS A 515 9.84 59.05 13.44
CA LYS A 515 10.11 58.10 14.53
C LYS A 515 8.85 57.25 14.76
N PRO A 516 8.91 55.91 14.72
CA PRO A 516 7.84 55.10 15.26
C PRO A 516 7.91 55.22 16.80
N ALA A 517 6.97 55.97 17.36
CA ALA A 517 6.59 55.83 18.75
C ALA A 517 5.61 54.66 18.86
N GLY A 518 5.86 53.75 19.80
CA GLY A 518 4.90 52.73 20.23
C GLY A 518 5.43 51.31 20.08
N GLU A 519 5.95 50.77 21.18
CA GLU A 519 6.06 49.33 21.40
C GLU A 519 4.67 48.68 21.24
N PRO A 520 4.52 47.60 20.46
CA PRO A 520 3.37 46.73 20.60
C PRO A 520 3.66 45.74 21.73
N THR A 521 3.24 46.10 22.94
CA THR A 521 3.03 45.12 24.02
C THR A 521 1.84 44.22 23.62
N PRO A 522 2.02 42.89 23.53
CA PRO A 522 0.89 42.00 23.32
C PRO A 522 0.04 41.96 24.61
N PRO A 523 -1.30 42.02 24.53
CA PRO A 523 -2.15 41.84 25.71
C PRO A 523 -2.10 40.37 26.13
N LEU A 524 -1.18 40.06 27.04
CA LEU A 524 -1.04 38.79 27.73
C LEU A 524 -1.87 38.83 29.03
N ALA A 525 -3.19 39.05 28.92
CA ALA A 525 -4.08 39.07 30.09
C ALA A 525 -5.57 38.89 29.71
N ALA A 526 -5.93 37.76 29.08
CA ALA A 526 -7.34 37.34 28.97
C ALA A 526 -7.54 35.81 28.80
N VAL A 527 -6.54 34.98 29.12
CA VAL A 527 -6.56 33.55 28.75
C VAL A 527 -6.78 32.60 29.93
N THR A 528 -6.97 33.09 31.16
CA THR A 528 -7.17 32.22 32.33
C THR A 528 -8.61 31.73 32.54
N LEU A 529 -9.56 31.92 31.60
CA LEU A 529 -10.96 31.52 31.81
C LEU A 529 -11.68 30.76 30.67
N VAL A 530 -11.02 30.29 29.60
CA VAL A 530 -11.71 29.55 28.51
C VAL A 530 -11.12 28.17 28.15
N SER A 531 -10.27 27.59 28.99
CA SER A 531 -9.65 26.25 28.76
C SER A 531 -10.64 25.05 28.78
N ALA A 532 -11.96 25.28 28.80
CA ALA A 532 -12.98 24.25 28.98
C ALA A 532 -13.73 23.80 27.70
N CYS A 533 -13.54 24.43 26.54
CA CYS A 533 -14.35 24.08 25.35
C CYS A 533 -13.65 23.05 24.46
N THR A 534 -14.11 21.80 24.50
CA THR A 534 -13.79 20.79 23.47
C THR A 534 -14.78 20.90 22.31
N PHE A 535 -14.30 20.84 21.07
CA PHE A 535 -15.15 20.76 19.88
C PHE A 535 -15.64 19.33 19.56
N GLN A 536 -15.31 18.37 20.42
CA GLN A 536 -15.77 17.00 20.31
C GLN A 536 -17.32 16.95 20.42
N PRO A 537 -18.01 16.36 19.44
CA PRO A 537 -19.45 16.17 19.53
C PRO A 537 -19.80 15.24 20.71
N LYS A 538 -20.90 15.54 21.41
CA LYS A 538 -21.45 14.63 22.42
C LYS A 538 -21.74 13.27 21.79
N TYR A 539 -21.29 12.20 22.43
CA TYR A 539 -21.59 10.84 21.99
C TYR A 539 -22.98 10.44 22.46
N GLU A 540 -23.79 9.98 21.52
CA GLU A 540 -25.09 9.35 21.78
C GLU A 540 -25.03 7.95 21.16
N ARG A 541 -25.32 6.93 21.96
CA ARG A 541 -25.30 5.54 21.50
C ARG A 541 -26.46 5.31 20.52
N PRO A 542 -26.21 4.79 19.31
CA PRO A 542 -27.29 4.42 18.38
C PRO A 542 -28.23 3.37 18.96
N ALA A 543 -29.52 3.44 18.59
CA ALA A 543 -30.49 2.41 18.97
C ALA A 543 -30.16 1.09 18.25
N PRO A 544 -30.29 -0.08 18.91
CA PRO A 544 -29.99 -1.38 18.31
C PRO A 544 -30.97 -1.70 17.17
N PRO A 545 -30.51 -2.10 15.97
CA PRO A 545 -31.36 -2.35 14.80
C PRO A 545 -31.92 -3.79 14.78
N VAL A 546 -32.34 -4.30 15.94
CA VAL A 546 -32.85 -5.68 16.12
C VAL A 546 -34.04 -5.68 17.10
N ALA A 547 -34.83 -6.76 17.09
CA ALA A 547 -35.91 -6.94 18.07
C ALA A 547 -35.37 -7.14 19.49
N LEU A 548 -36.12 -6.70 20.50
CA LEU A 548 -35.75 -6.80 21.92
C LEU A 548 -35.72 -8.25 22.45
N THR A 549 -36.36 -9.17 21.73
CA THR A 549 -36.47 -10.58 22.07
C THR A 549 -36.15 -11.45 20.85
N PHE A 550 -35.49 -12.59 21.07
CA PHE A 550 -35.24 -13.58 20.02
C PHE A 550 -36.53 -14.23 19.50
N PRO A 551 -36.54 -14.78 18.28
CA PRO A 551 -37.68 -15.49 17.72
C PRO A 551 -38.19 -16.63 18.62
N GLN A 552 -39.51 -16.79 18.69
CA GLN A 552 -40.19 -17.85 19.47
C GLN A 552 -41.17 -18.63 18.56
N GLY A 553 -41.41 -19.92 18.86
CA GLY A 553 -42.33 -20.79 18.11
C GLY A 553 -41.67 -21.65 17.02
N GLY A 554 -42.41 -22.61 16.44
CA GLY A 554 -41.89 -23.49 15.38
C GLY A 554 -40.64 -24.30 15.82
N VAL A 555 -39.54 -24.19 15.07
CA VAL A 555 -38.25 -24.83 15.40
C VAL A 555 -37.63 -24.34 16.72
N TYR A 556 -38.08 -23.19 17.23
CA TYR A 556 -37.63 -22.64 18.52
C TYR A 556 -38.44 -23.18 19.72
N ALA A 557 -39.56 -23.88 19.50
CA ALA A 557 -40.46 -24.32 20.57
C ALA A 557 -40.03 -25.61 21.28
N THR A 558 -39.12 -26.38 20.69
CA THR A 558 -38.69 -27.71 21.17
C THR A 558 -37.50 -27.66 22.14
N GLN A 559 -37.24 -26.50 22.76
CA GLN A 559 -36.16 -26.33 23.73
C GLN A 559 -36.51 -27.01 25.07
N PRO A 560 -35.59 -27.77 25.69
CA PRO A 560 -35.77 -28.23 27.06
C PRO A 560 -35.98 -27.00 27.97
N ASP A 561 -37.02 -27.02 28.80
CA ASP A 561 -37.42 -25.95 29.72
C ASP A 561 -37.93 -24.63 29.09
N ALA A 562 -38.77 -24.71 28.06
CA ALA A 562 -39.61 -23.59 27.60
C ALA A 562 -40.74 -23.18 28.59
N ALA A 563 -40.58 -23.45 29.89
CA ALA A 563 -41.45 -22.94 30.95
C ALA A 563 -41.00 -21.53 31.33
N ALA A 564 -41.85 -20.54 31.02
CA ALA A 564 -41.58 -19.12 31.12
C ALA A 564 -40.91 -18.67 32.43
N GLY A 565 -39.82 -17.89 32.30
CA GLY A 565 -39.42 -16.89 33.29
C GLY A 565 -38.44 -17.32 34.38
N GLN A 566 -37.88 -18.53 34.37
CA GLN A 566 -36.86 -18.91 35.33
C GLN A 566 -35.46 -18.63 34.79
N ARG A 567 -34.72 -17.75 35.49
CA ARG A 567 -33.24 -17.73 35.44
C ARG A 567 -32.78 -19.19 35.53
N GLY A 568 -31.87 -19.64 34.66
CA GLY A 568 -31.40 -21.04 34.63
C GLY A 568 -31.05 -21.52 36.04
N ALA A 569 -31.13 -22.82 36.32
CA ALA A 569 -31.26 -23.44 37.66
C ALA A 569 -30.31 -22.99 38.80
N ASN A 570 -29.35 -22.08 38.56
CA ASN A 570 -28.48 -21.41 39.55
C ASN A 570 -28.41 -19.86 39.45
N GLY A 571 -29.21 -19.19 38.62
CA GLY A 571 -29.31 -17.73 38.57
C GLY A 571 -28.20 -16.97 37.82
N VAL A 572 -27.27 -17.65 37.16
CA VAL A 572 -26.07 -17.06 36.51
C VAL A 572 -26.28 -16.90 34.99
N ALA A 573 -25.85 -15.78 34.40
CA ALA A 573 -25.96 -15.57 32.96
C ALA A 573 -24.95 -16.45 32.19
N PRO A 574 -25.27 -16.93 30.97
CA PRO A 574 -24.37 -17.80 30.18
C PRO A 574 -22.96 -17.24 29.96
N ALA A 575 -22.82 -15.91 29.80
CA ALA A 575 -21.54 -15.22 29.68
C ALA A 575 -20.67 -15.28 30.95
N ASP A 576 -21.30 -15.52 32.10
CA ASP A 576 -20.68 -15.54 33.43
C ASP A 576 -20.36 -16.98 33.89
N ILE A 577 -20.67 -17.99 33.06
CA ILE A 577 -20.26 -19.38 33.29
C ILE A 577 -18.78 -19.50 32.90
N GLY A 578 -17.97 -20.06 33.80
CA GLY A 578 -16.56 -20.33 33.54
C GLY A 578 -16.37 -21.50 32.59
N TRP A 579 -15.36 -21.44 31.71
CA TRP A 579 -15.13 -22.51 30.73
C TRP A 579 -14.78 -23.85 31.40
N ARG A 580 -14.21 -23.83 32.62
CA ARG A 580 -13.93 -25.06 33.36
C ARG A 580 -15.20 -25.76 33.81
N GLU A 581 -16.26 -25.03 34.16
CA GLU A 581 -17.55 -25.64 34.50
C GLU A 581 -18.34 -26.04 33.26
N PHE A 582 -18.23 -25.28 32.17
CA PHE A 582 -18.94 -25.57 30.91
C PHE A 582 -18.45 -26.87 30.24
N PHE A 583 -17.13 -27.04 30.10
CA PHE A 583 -16.53 -28.25 29.51
C PHE A 583 -16.29 -29.29 30.60
N SER A 584 -16.90 -30.48 30.53
CA SER A 584 -16.70 -31.53 31.55
C SER A 584 -15.45 -32.39 31.34
N ASP A 585 -14.94 -32.49 30.11
CA ASP A 585 -13.86 -33.40 29.74
C ASP A 585 -12.49 -32.93 30.30
N PRO A 586 -11.81 -33.73 31.14
CA PRO A 586 -10.50 -33.38 31.71
C PRO A 586 -9.41 -33.13 30.67
N ARG A 587 -9.40 -33.88 29.56
CA ARG A 587 -8.42 -33.72 28.49
C ARG A 587 -8.67 -32.43 27.73
N LEU A 588 -9.94 -32.13 27.41
CA LEU A 588 -10.31 -30.87 26.76
C LEU A 588 -9.92 -29.67 27.63
N ARG A 589 -10.21 -29.71 28.93
CA ARG A 589 -9.83 -28.64 29.85
C ARG A 589 -8.32 -28.38 29.86
N ARG A 590 -7.52 -29.45 29.85
CA ARG A 590 -6.07 -29.36 29.80
C ARG A 590 -5.58 -28.77 28.47
N LEU A 591 -6.19 -29.14 27.36
CA LEU A 591 -5.86 -28.59 26.03
C LEU A 591 -6.19 -27.09 25.94
N ILE A 592 -7.34 -26.67 26.45
CA ILE A 592 -7.72 -25.25 26.55
C ILE A 592 -6.67 -24.49 27.38
N GLU A 593 -6.33 -25.00 28.56
CA GLU A 593 -5.31 -24.39 29.43
C GLU A 593 -3.96 -24.22 28.74
N LEU A 594 -3.48 -25.27 28.05
CA LEU A 594 -2.23 -25.21 27.29
C LEU A 594 -2.29 -24.21 26.13
N SER A 595 -3.43 -24.13 25.43
CA SER A 595 -3.61 -23.19 24.32
C SER A 595 -3.57 -21.73 24.79
N LEU A 596 -4.22 -21.41 25.91
CA LEU A 596 -4.25 -20.06 26.46
C LEU A 596 -2.85 -19.55 26.85
N SER A 597 -1.93 -20.45 27.21
CA SER A 597 -0.54 -20.10 27.54
C SER A 597 0.41 -20.06 26.34
N ASN A 598 0.15 -20.85 25.28
CA ASN A 598 1.14 -21.11 24.22
C ASN A 598 0.71 -20.63 22.82
N ASN A 599 -0.57 -20.33 22.59
CA ASN A 599 -1.06 -19.92 21.29
C ASN A 599 -0.45 -18.58 20.85
N ARG A 600 0.09 -18.54 19.63
CA ARG A 600 0.82 -17.39 19.11
C ARG A 600 -0.09 -16.25 18.66
N ASP A 601 -1.30 -16.53 18.20
CA ASP A 601 -2.26 -15.51 17.80
C ASP A 601 -2.79 -14.73 19.01
N LEU A 602 -3.08 -15.43 20.11
CA LEU A 602 -3.44 -14.81 21.38
C LEU A 602 -2.28 -13.98 21.97
N ALA A 603 -1.04 -14.47 21.86
CA ALA A 603 0.15 -13.71 22.27
C ALA A 603 0.30 -12.42 21.43
N VAL A 604 0.10 -12.47 20.12
CA VAL A 604 0.10 -11.30 19.24
C VAL A 604 -1.04 -10.34 19.63
N ALA A 605 -2.24 -10.83 19.91
CA ALA A 605 -3.35 -10.00 20.37
C ALA A 605 -3.01 -9.26 21.68
N ALA A 606 -2.38 -9.94 22.64
CA ALA A 606 -1.91 -9.31 23.88
C ALA A 606 -0.81 -8.26 23.64
N LEU A 607 0.13 -8.51 22.73
CA LEU A 607 1.17 -7.54 22.35
C LEU A 607 0.59 -6.31 21.64
N LYS A 608 -0.46 -6.47 20.82
CA LYS A 608 -1.18 -5.33 20.20
C LYS A 608 -1.83 -4.43 21.25
N VAL A 609 -2.35 -4.99 22.35
CA VAL A 609 -2.86 -4.19 23.48
C VAL A 609 -1.73 -3.37 24.11
N GLN A 610 -0.55 -3.95 24.32
CA GLN A 610 0.61 -3.21 24.85
C GLN A 610 1.09 -2.12 23.89
N GLN A 611 1.12 -2.40 22.58
CA GLN A 611 1.43 -1.42 21.55
C GLN A 611 0.44 -0.25 21.56
N ALA A 612 -0.86 -0.53 21.62
CA ALA A 612 -1.89 0.50 21.67
C ALA A 612 -1.87 1.30 22.99
N ALA A 613 -1.58 0.65 24.12
CA ALA A 613 -1.38 1.31 25.41
C ALA A 613 -0.15 2.24 25.39
N ALA A 614 0.93 1.83 24.72
CA ALA A 614 2.10 2.68 24.51
C ALA A 614 1.77 3.87 23.59
N GLN A 615 1.05 3.64 22.48
CA GLN A 615 0.61 4.70 21.58
C GLN A 615 -0.33 5.71 22.26
N TYR A 616 -1.24 5.23 23.12
CA TYR A 616 -2.07 6.09 23.96
C TYR A 616 -1.22 6.93 24.92
N ARG A 617 -0.21 6.33 25.57
CA ARG A 617 0.72 7.08 26.44
C ARG A 617 1.53 8.13 25.67
N VAL A 618 1.97 7.83 24.44
CA VAL A 618 2.64 8.80 23.55
C VAL A 618 1.70 9.96 23.23
N THR A 619 0.49 9.67 22.75
CA THR A 619 -0.49 10.72 22.39
C THR A 619 -0.94 11.53 23.61
N ARG A 620 -1.00 10.90 24.78
CA ARG A 620 -1.28 11.59 26.06
C ARG A 620 -0.11 12.48 26.48
N ALA A 621 1.13 12.12 26.18
CA ALA A 621 2.31 12.91 26.54
C ALA A 621 2.34 14.24 25.78
N ASP A 622 1.75 14.32 24.58
CA ASP A 622 1.61 15.58 23.82
C ASP A 622 0.84 16.68 24.57
N LEU A 623 0.04 16.33 25.60
CA LEU A 623 -0.62 17.30 26.47
C LEU A 623 0.35 18.00 27.45
N LEU A 624 1.51 17.42 27.69
CA LEU A 624 2.55 17.95 28.57
C LEU A 624 3.64 18.65 27.74
N PRO A 625 4.41 19.56 28.34
CA PRO A 625 5.60 20.12 27.71
C PRO A 625 6.62 19.02 27.41
N ALA A 626 7.11 18.96 26.17
CA ALA A 626 8.28 18.15 25.82
C ALA A 626 9.55 18.89 26.26
N LEU A 627 10.43 18.19 26.97
CA LEU A 627 11.71 18.72 27.45
C LEU A 627 12.86 17.96 26.80
N ASP A 628 13.63 18.63 25.95
CA ASP A 628 14.73 18.06 25.20
C ASP A 628 16.07 18.62 25.70
N ALA A 629 17.08 17.77 25.85
CA ALA A 629 18.46 18.20 26.00
C ALA A 629 19.13 18.19 24.63
N VAL A 630 19.47 19.36 24.10
CA VAL A 630 20.04 19.50 22.77
C VAL A 630 21.49 19.98 22.91
N GLY A 631 22.41 19.11 22.53
CA GLY A 631 23.81 19.46 22.27
C GLY A 631 24.03 19.57 20.78
N SER A 632 24.45 20.73 20.29
CA SER A 632 24.74 20.90 18.86
C SER A 632 26.07 21.61 18.66
N GLU A 633 26.86 21.09 17.71
CA GLU A 633 27.99 21.79 17.13
C GLU A 633 27.56 22.30 15.75
N THR A 634 27.51 23.61 15.61
CA THR A 634 27.29 24.25 14.32
C THR A 634 28.62 24.84 13.86
N LYS A 635 29.24 24.19 12.88
CA LYS A 635 30.46 24.67 12.23
C LYS A 635 30.11 25.31 10.89
N THR A 636 30.10 26.64 10.89
CA THR A 636 29.79 27.41 9.68
C THR A 636 31.06 28.06 9.15
N ARG A 637 31.41 27.77 7.90
CA ARG A 637 32.48 28.48 7.20
C ARG A 637 31.88 29.66 6.44
N THR A 638 32.05 30.86 6.97
CA THR A 638 31.66 32.09 6.30
C THR A 638 32.83 32.59 5.46
N PRO A 639 32.68 32.72 4.12
CA PRO A 639 33.73 33.26 3.25
C PRO A 639 34.25 34.61 3.75
N ARG A 640 35.56 34.89 3.63
CA ARG A 640 36.20 36.09 4.22
C ARG A 640 35.55 37.41 3.85
N GLY A 641 35.00 37.52 2.64
CA GLY A 641 34.28 38.72 2.18
C GLY A 641 32.85 38.89 2.72
N LEU A 642 32.35 37.92 3.50
CA LEU A 642 31.03 37.93 4.13
C LEU A 642 31.11 37.79 5.66
N SER A 643 32.31 37.67 6.22
CA SER A 643 32.50 37.62 7.67
C SER A 643 32.76 39.03 8.21
N PRO A 644 31.90 39.57 9.10
CA PRO A 644 32.10 40.91 9.70
C PRO A 644 33.35 41.00 10.60
N VAL A 645 33.94 39.85 10.93
CA VAL A 645 35.15 39.70 11.74
C VAL A 645 36.13 38.88 10.92
N ASP A 646 37.45 39.05 11.08
CA ASP A 646 38.48 38.36 10.27
C ASP A 646 38.59 36.83 10.53
N ARG A 647 37.50 36.21 11.02
CA ARG A 647 37.30 34.78 11.24
C ARG A 647 36.42 34.20 10.13
N THR A 648 36.97 33.28 9.34
CA THR A 648 36.26 32.64 8.22
C THR A 648 35.56 31.33 8.58
N ILE A 649 35.81 30.82 9.79
CA ILE A 649 35.17 29.62 10.33
C ILE A 649 34.68 30.00 11.71
N SER A 650 33.36 29.94 11.91
CA SER A 650 32.72 30.10 13.21
C SER A 650 32.22 28.74 13.66
N ASN A 651 32.70 28.31 14.82
CA ASN A 651 32.12 27.18 15.52
C ASN A 651 31.21 27.76 16.60
N ALA A 652 29.99 27.25 16.69
CA ALA A 652 29.10 27.51 17.81
C ALA A 652 28.79 26.17 18.46
N TYR A 653 29.21 26.04 19.72
CA TYR A 653 28.87 24.93 20.57
C TYR A 653 27.71 25.41 21.44
N SER A 654 26.59 24.69 21.40
CA SER A 654 25.48 24.92 22.30
C SER A 654 25.11 23.65 23.02
N VAL A 655 24.87 23.76 24.32
CA VAL A 655 24.26 22.71 25.11
C VAL A 655 23.18 23.37 25.94
N GLY A 656 21.94 22.92 25.75
CA GLY A 656 20.82 23.52 26.45
C GLY A 656 19.63 22.59 26.54
N LEU A 657 18.74 22.95 27.45
CA LEU A 657 17.41 22.38 27.57
C LEU A 657 16.45 23.20 26.70
N SER A 658 15.61 22.52 25.94
CA SER A 658 14.54 23.09 25.13
C SER A 658 13.23 22.51 25.61
N ALA A 659 12.35 23.34 26.17
CA ALA A 659 10.99 22.97 26.52
C ALA A 659 10.04 23.46 25.43
N SER A 660 9.27 22.59 24.79
CA SER A 660 8.24 22.96 23.81
C SER A 660 6.87 22.45 24.25
N TRP A 661 5.84 23.28 24.17
CA TRP A 661 4.49 22.93 24.61
C TRP A 661 3.43 23.52 23.71
N GLU A 662 2.53 22.68 23.20
CA GLU A 662 1.33 23.12 22.50
C GLU A 662 0.18 23.26 23.49
N ILE A 663 -0.42 24.46 23.56
CA ILE A 663 -1.55 24.69 24.46
C ILE A 663 -2.85 24.28 23.75
N ASP A 664 -3.55 23.30 24.31
CA ASP A 664 -4.78 22.76 23.75
C ASP A 664 -6.03 23.60 24.07
N PHE A 665 -6.12 24.81 23.50
CA PHE A 665 -7.27 25.69 23.70
C PHE A 665 -8.57 25.14 23.12
N TRP A 666 -8.51 24.51 21.95
CA TRP A 666 -9.66 24.09 21.17
C TRP A 666 -10.02 22.60 21.35
N GLY A 667 -9.32 21.89 22.24
CA GLY A 667 -9.57 20.48 22.54
C GLY A 667 -9.08 19.50 21.46
N ARG A 668 -8.14 19.90 20.59
CA ARG A 668 -7.55 19.04 19.56
C ARG A 668 -6.77 17.89 20.18
N LEU A 669 -5.84 18.20 21.08
CA LEU A 669 -4.98 17.19 21.71
C LEU A 669 -5.80 16.30 22.65
N ARG A 670 -6.78 16.86 23.38
CA ARG A 670 -7.75 16.08 24.16
C ARG A 670 -8.56 15.12 23.29
N SER A 671 -9.07 15.58 22.14
CA SER A 671 -9.81 14.73 21.18
C SER A 671 -8.94 13.60 20.61
N LEU A 672 -7.68 13.88 20.26
CA LEU A 672 -6.73 12.85 19.80
C LEU A 672 -6.37 11.85 20.90
N LYS A 673 -6.22 12.32 22.15
CA LYS A 673 -6.02 11.47 23.32
C LYS A 673 -7.24 10.57 23.59
N ASP A 674 -8.46 11.09 23.47
CA ASP A 674 -9.70 10.30 23.61
C ASP A 674 -9.86 9.30 22.46
N GLN A 675 -9.49 9.67 21.23
CA GLN A 675 -9.43 8.75 20.10
C GLN A 675 -8.44 7.60 20.34
N ALA A 676 -7.22 7.92 20.79
CA ALA A 676 -6.20 6.92 21.08
C ALA A 676 -6.59 6.01 22.27
N LEU A 677 -7.29 6.55 23.27
CA LEU A 677 -7.85 5.77 24.39
C LEU A 677 -8.88 4.76 23.88
N ALA A 678 -9.83 5.20 23.06
CA ALA A 678 -10.85 4.33 22.48
C ALA A 678 -10.22 3.26 21.56
N GLN A 679 -9.17 3.59 20.79
CA GLN A 679 -8.42 2.60 20.01
C GLN A 679 -7.68 1.57 20.89
N TYR A 680 -7.10 2.00 22.01
CA TYR A 680 -6.54 1.07 23.00
C TYR A 680 -7.61 0.13 23.57
N LEU A 681 -8.77 0.67 23.99
CA LEU A 681 -9.88 -0.15 24.49
C LEU A 681 -10.45 -1.08 23.41
N THR A 682 -10.44 -0.66 22.14
CA THR A 682 -10.79 -1.51 20.97
C THR A 682 -9.87 -2.74 20.94
N THR A 683 -8.55 -2.54 21.02
CA THR A 683 -7.60 -3.67 21.02
C THR A 683 -7.75 -4.59 22.23
N ALA A 684 -8.14 -4.03 23.38
CA ALA A 684 -8.42 -4.81 24.58
C ALA A 684 -9.65 -5.73 24.37
N GLN A 685 -10.74 -5.21 23.78
CA GLN A 685 -11.91 -6.02 23.43
C GLN A 685 -11.60 -7.07 22.36
N ALA A 686 -10.79 -6.72 21.34
CA ALA A 686 -10.35 -7.67 20.31
C ALA A 686 -9.55 -8.84 20.90
N ARG A 687 -8.68 -8.57 21.89
CA ARG A 687 -7.95 -9.63 22.62
C ARG A 687 -8.89 -10.50 23.46
N LYS A 688 -9.89 -9.92 24.13
CA LYS A 688 -10.94 -10.67 24.82
C LYS A 688 -11.72 -11.57 23.85
N ALA A 689 -12.07 -11.06 22.67
CA ALA A 689 -12.72 -11.82 21.60
C ALA A 689 -11.85 -12.99 21.12
N ALA A 690 -10.55 -12.76 20.93
CA ALA A 690 -9.60 -13.80 20.52
C ALA A 690 -9.45 -14.92 21.55
N GLU A 691 -9.49 -14.60 22.85
CA GLU A 691 -9.46 -15.60 23.94
C GLU A 691 -10.71 -16.50 23.91
N ILE A 692 -11.90 -15.89 23.84
CA ILE A 692 -13.18 -16.61 23.72
C ILE A 692 -13.22 -17.49 22.46
N LEU A 693 -12.77 -16.95 21.32
CA LEU A 693 -12.71 -17.67 20.06
C LEU A 693 -11.76 -18.86 20.14
N LEU A 694 -10.57 -18.69 20.73
CA LEU A 694 -9.59 -19.76 20.87
C LEU A 694 -10.12 -20.91 21.73
N VAL A 695 -10.78 -20.61 22.85
CA VAL A 695 -11.41 -21.63 23.71
C VAL A 695 -12.40 -22.48 22.91
N SER A 696 -13.22 -21.83 22.09
CA SER A 696 -14.26 -22.47 21.28
C SER A 696 -13.65 -23.29 20.13
N GLN A 697 -12.68 -22.73 19.40
CA GLN A 697 -11.96 -23.42 18.33
C GLN A 697 -11.23 -24.68 18.82
N ILE A 698 -10.61 -24.64 20.02
CA ILE A 698 -9.99 -25.82 20.62
C ILE A 698 -11.03 -26.89 20.92
N ALA A 699 -12.18 -26.50 21.47
CA ALA A 699 -13.27 -27.43 21.76
C ALA A 699 -13.84 -28.07 20.49
N ASP A 700 -14.18 -27.29 19.46
CA ASP A 700 -14.69 -27.79 18.19
C ASP A 700 -13.69 -28.71 17.49
N GLN A 701 -12.42 -28.33 17.50
CA GLN A 701 -11.36 -29.12 16.87
C GLN A 701 -11.11 -30.44 17.63
N TYR A 702 -11.19 -30.41 18.97
CA TYR A 702 -11.10 -31.61 19.80
C TYR A 702 -12.29 -32.55 19.57
N LEU A 703 -13.51 -32.01 19.50
CA LEU A 703 -14.72 -32.78 19.18
C LEU A 703 -14.64 -33.39 17.77
N THR A 704 -14.09 -32.64 16.81
CA THR A 704 -13.83 -33.13 15.45
C THR A 704 -12.83 -34.29 15.45
N MET A 705 -11.79 -34.22 16.27
CA MET A 705 -10.83 -35.31 16.46
C MET A 705 -11.51 -36.55 17.06
N LEU A 706 -12.36 -36.39 18.09
CA LEU A 706 -13.12 -37.50 18.68
C LEU A 706 -14.07 -38.15 17.66
N ALA A 707 -14.72 -37.35 16.81
CA ALA A 707 -15.56 -37.88 15.74
C ALA A 707 -14.74 -38.65 14.69
N ALA A 708 -13.54 -38.16 14.35
CA ALA A 708 -12.63 -38.87 13.46
C ALA A 708 -12.13 -40.18 14.06
N ASP A 709 -11.83 -40.21 15.37
CA ASP A 709 -11.47 -41.45 16.09
C ASP A 709 -12.63 -42.46 16.08
N GLU A 710 -13.88 -42.02 16.29
CA GLU A 710 -15.07 -42.89 16.23
C GLU A 710 -15.33 -43.40 14.80
N GLN A 711 -15.16 -42.56 13.77
CA GLN A 711 -15.26 -42.96 12.36
C GLN A 711 -14.17 -43.95 11.94
N LEU A 712 -12.95 -43.77 12.45
CA LEU A 712 -11.84 -44.68 12.22
C LEU A 712 -12.11 -46.05 12.86
N ALA A 713 -12.56 -46.08 14.11
CA ALA A 713 -12.94 -47.31 14.81
C ALA A 713 -14.13 -48.02 14.14
N LEU A 714 -15.11 -47.26 13.64
CA LEU A 714 -16.21 -47.80 12.84
C LEU A 714 -15.69 -48.44 11.54
N THR A 715 -14.84 -47.73 10.80
CA THR A 715 -14.32 -48.20 9.51
C THR A 715 -13.42 -49.43 9.67
N GLN A 716 -12.65 -49.52 10.75
CA GLN A 716 -11.87 -50.71 11.09
C GLN A 716 -12.78 -51.93 11.33
N ARG A 717 -13.83 -51.79 12.15
CA ARG A 717 -14.81 -52.87 12.38
C ARG A 717 -15.52 -53.29 11.09
N THR A 718 -15.85 -52.35 10.22
CA THR A 718 -16.44 -52.64 8.90
C THR A 718 -15.46 -53.42 8.01
N LEU A 719 -14.18 -53.06 8.01
CA LEU A 719 -13.15 -53.79 7.28
C LEU A 719 -12.96 -55.22 7.83
N ASP A 720 -12.95 -55.39 9.14
CA ASP A 720 -12.82 -56.71 9.78
C ASP A 720 -14.02 -57.61 9.40
N SER A 721 -15.23 -57.05 9.43
CA SER A 721 -16.47 -57.74 8.97
C SER A 721 -16.45 -58.06 7.47
N ALA A 722 -15.93 -57.15 6.64
CA ALA A 722 -15.77 -57.38 5.20
C ALA A 722 -14.75 -58.50 4.90
N ASN A 723 -13.62 -58.54 5.61
CA ASN A 723 -12.62 -59.60 5.48
C ASN A 723 -13.22 -60.96 5.85
N ALA A 724 -13.94 -61.05 6.97
CA ALA A 724 -14.60 -62.29 7.38
C ALA A 724 -15.62 -62.79 6.33
N SER A 725 -16.34 -61.85 5.69
CA SER A 725 -17.29 -62.19 4.62
C SER A 725 -16.58 -62.66 3.35
N TYR A 726 -15.46 -62.02 2.98
CA TYR A 726 -14.63 -62.44 1.84
C TYR A 726 -14.02 -63.82 2.07
N ASP A 727 -13.50 -64.10 3.26
CA ASP A 727 -12.93 -65.41 3.58
C ASP A 727 -13.98 -66.53 3.48
N LEU A 728 -15.22 -66.26 3.91
CA LEU A 728 -16.34 -67.19 3.74
C LEU A 728 -16.70 -67.40 2.26
N ALA A 729 -16.82 -66.31 1.48
CA ALA A 729 -17.13 -66.39 0.04
C ALA A 729 -16.03 -67.14 -0.73
N LYS A 730 -14.76 -66.91 -0.36
CA LYS A 730 -13.61 -67.63 -0.92
C LYS A 730 -13.66 -69.11 -0.59
N LEU A 731 -13.95 -69.48 0.65
CA LEU A 731 -14.10 -70.89 1.04
C LEU A 731 -15.24 -71.57 0.27
N GLN A 732 -16.38 -70.89 0.09
CA GLN A 732 -17.50 -71.41 -0.69
C GLN A 732 -17.15 -71.59 -2.18
N PHE A 733 -16.43 -70.64 -2.77
CA PHE A 733 -15.93 -70.75 -4.13
C PHE A 733 -14.93 -71.91 -4.30
N ASP A 734 -13.94 -72.01 -3.39
CA ASP A 734 -12.90 -73.05 -3.41
C ASP A 734 -13.49 -74.46 -3.22
N THR A 735 -14.63 -74.58 -2.53
CA THR A 735 -15.38 -75.83 -2.33
C THR A 735 -16.45 -76.09 -3.39
N GLY A 736 -16.60 -75.20 -4.39
CA GLY A 736 -17.57 -75.33 -5.48
C GLY A 736 -19.03 -75.03 -5.10
N THR A 737 -19.28 -74.46 -3.92
CA THR A 737 -20.62 -74.12 -3.41
C THR A 737 -20.99 -72.64 -3.59
N GLY A 738 -20.03 -71.78 -3.95
CA GLY A 738 -20.22 -70.34 -4.22
C GLY A 738 -19.84 -69.95 -5.65
N SER A 739 -20.36 -68.81 -6.13
CA SER A 739 -20.08 -68.30 -7.48
C SER A 739 -18.85 -67.38 -7.50
N GLU A 740 -18.17 -67.25 -8.66
CA GLU A 740 -17.10 -66.24 -8.81
C GLU A 740 -17.65 -64.83 -8.59
N LEU A 741 -18.92 -64.57 -8.93
CA LEU A 741 -19.56 -63.29 -8.72
C LEU A 741 -19.59 -62.90 -7.23
N ASP A 742 -19.96 -63.83 -6.33
CA ASP A 742 -20.00 -63.59 -4.88
C ASP A 742 -18.59 -63.33 -4.32
N LEU A 743 -17.57 -64.05 -4.83
CA LEU A 743 -16.17 -63.82 -4.49
C LEU A 743 -15.69 -62.42 -4.92
N ARG A 744 -16.00 -62.01 -6.16
CA ARG A 744 -15.60 -60.68 -6.66
C ARG A 744 -16.35 -59.54 -5.97
N GLN A 745 -17.63 -59.74 -5.63
CA GLN A 745 -18.41 -58.77 -4.87
C GLN A 745 -17.86 -58.57 -3.47
N SER A 746 -17.56 -59.65 -2.74
CA SER A 746 -16.95 -59.57 -1.40
C SER A 746 -15.54 -58.96 -1.44
N GLN A 747 -14.73 -59.30 -2.47
CA GLN A 747 -13.42 -58.68 -2.69
C GLN A 747 -13.53 -57.15 -2.88
N GLY A 748 -14.51 -56.68 -3.67
CA GLY A 748 -14.75 -55.26 -3.90
C GLY A 748 -15.04 -54.48 -2.61
N ILE A 749 -15.79 -55.07 -1.67
CA ILE A 749 -16.11 -54.43 -0.37
C ILE A 749 -14.87 -54.29 0.49
N VAL A 750 -14.02 -55.32 0.54
CA VAL A 750 -12.75 -55.27 1.29
C VAL A 750 -11.87 -54.14 0.75
N GLU A 751 -11.73 -54.01 -0.57
CA GLU A 751 -10.93 -52.94 -1.17
C GLU A 751 -11.54 -51.55 -0.93
N GLN A 752 -12.87 -51.42 -0.99
CA GLN A 752 -13.56 -50.18 -0.64
C GLN A 752 -13.38 -49.80 0.85
N ALA A 753 -13.49 -50.77 1.76
CA ALA A 753 -13.28 -50.56 3.19
C ALA A 753 -11.82 -50.20 3.50
N ARG A 754 -10.84 -50.79 2.79
CA ARG A 754 -9.41 -50.39 2.87
C ARG A 754 -9.20 -48.95 2.40
N ALA A 755 -9.81 -48.56 1.28
CA ALA A 755 -9.73 -47.18 0.80
C ALA A 755 -10.34 -46.18 1.82
N ASN A 756 -11.49 -46.52 2.40
CA ASN A 756 -12.13 -45.72 3.44
C ASN A 756 -11.26 -45.63 4.69
N LEU A 757 -10.61 -46.72 5.11
CA LEU A 757 -9.68 -46.72 6.26
C LEU A 757 -8.54 -45.72 6.06
N GLN A 758 -7.92 -45.72 4.87
CA GLN A 758 -6.85 -44.77 4.54
C GLN A 758 -7.35 -43.31 4.54
N ALA A 759 -8.58 -43.07 4.06
CA ALA A 759 -9.20 -41.75 4.13
C ALA A 759 -9.43 -41.29 5.58
N GLN A 760 -9.93 -42.18 6.45
CA GLN A 760 -10.20 -41.88 7.85
C GLN A 760 -8.92 -41.68 8.68
N GLN A 761 -7.88 -42.47 8.43
CA GLN A 761 -6.56 -42.26 9.05
C GLN A 761 -5.99 -40.87 8.73
N ARG A 762 -6.14 -40.42 7.47
CA ARG A 762 -5.73 -39.08 7.07
C ARG A 762 -6.54 -37.99 7.76
N LEU A 763 -7.87 -38.12 7.84
CA LEU A 763 -8.74 -37.13 8.51
C LEU A 763 -8.40 -37.00 10.00
N ARG A 764 -8.18 -38.13 10.68
CA ARG A 764 -7.75 -38.16 12.09
C ARG A 764 -6.41 -37.46 12.29
N ALA A 765 -5.42 -37.72 11.43
CA ALA A 765 -4.13 -37.04 11.47
C ALA A 765 -4.23 -35.52 11.18
N GLN A 766 -5.09 -35.12 10.24
CA GLN A 766 -5.36 -33.71 9.96
C GLN A 766 -6.03 -33.01 11.16
N ALA A 767 -6.96 -33.69 11.83
CA ALA A 767 -7.63 -33.15 13.01
C ALA A 767 -6.65 -32.94 14.18
N GLU A 768 -5.72 -33.88 14.40
CA GLU A 768 -4.65 -33.74 15.40
C GLU A 768 -3.68 -32.61 15.05
N ASN A 769 -3.24 -32.51 13.80
CA ASN A 769 -2.33 -31.44 13.36
C ASN A 769 -2.95 -30.04 13.54
N ALA A 770 -4.25 -29.89 13.26
CA ALA A 770 -4.97 -28.64 13.51
C ALA A 770 -5.07 -28.33 15.01
N LEU A 771 -5.27 -29.34 15.86
CA LEU A 771 -5.27 -29.16 17.32
C LEU A 771 -3.88 -28.75 17.85
N VAL A 772 -2.80 -29.36 17.35
CA VAL A 772 -1.41 -28.98 17.65
C VAL A 772 -1.14 -27.51 17.31
N LEU A 773 -1.64 -27.04 16.16
CA LEU A 773 -1.51 -25.64 15.75
C LEU A 773 -2.23 -24.69 16.73
N LEU A 774 -3.48 -24.99 17.08
CA LEU A 774 -4.26 -24.15 18.00
C LEU A 774 -3.68 -24.15 19.43
N VAL A 775 -3.17 -25.29 19.90
CA VAL A 775 -2.48 -25.39 21.20
C VAL A 775 -1.15 -24.61 21.18
N GLY A 776 -0.51 -24.46 20.01
CA GLY A 776 0.73 -23.71 19.85
C GLY A 776 2.00 -24.50 20.21
N GLN A 777 1.87 -25.81 20.48
CA GLN A 777 2.96 -26.75 20.76
C GLN A 777 2.52 -28.20 20.48
N PRO A 778 3.46 -29.16 20.31
CA PRO A 778 3.12 -30.57 20.24
C PRO A 778 2.30 -31.05 21.44
N LEU A 779 1.38 -32.00 21.22
CA LEU A 779 0.54 -32.53 22.29
C LEU A 779 1.40 -33.26 23.34
N PRO A 780 1.32 -32.88 24.63
CA PRO A 780 2.10 -33.55 25.67
C PRO A 780 1.69 -35.02 25.85
N ALA A 781 2.65 -35.86 26.25
CA ALA A 781 2.40 -37.28 26.50
C ALA A 781 1.59 -37.53 27.80
N ASP A 782 1.55 -36.57 28.71
CA ASP A 782 0.91 -36.61 30.04
C ASP A 782 -0.54 -36.09 30.03
N LEU A 783 -1.21 -36.05 28.87
CA LEU A 783 -2.61 -35.62 28.78
C LEU A 783 -3.55 -36.59 29.51
N PRO A 784 -4.55 -36.08 30.27
CA PRO A 784 -5.59 -36.92 30.87
C PRO A 784 -6.33 -37.77 29.84
N ALA A 785 -6.94 -38.87 30.27
CA ALA A 785 -7.86 -39.63 29.44
C ALA A 785 -9.07 -38.75 29.06
N GLY A 786 -9.42 -38.73 27.77
CA GLY A 786 -10.59 -38.02 27.26
C GLY A 786 -11.85 -38.89 27.29
N LEU A 787 -13.01 -38.25 27.22
CA LEU A 787 -14.30 -38.93 27.10
C LEU A 787 -14.62 -39.22 25.62
N PRO A 788 -15.33 -40.32 25.30
CA PRO A 788 -15.80 -40.56 23.95
C PRO A 788 -16.86 -39.52 23.55
N LEU A 789 -17.06 -39.33 22.24
CA LEU A 789 -17.93 -38.28 21.67
C LEU A 789 -19.36 -38.31 22.25
N ASN A 790 -19.92 -39.48 22.48
CA ASN A 790 -21.28 -39.66 23.03
C ASN A 790 -21.38 -39.44 24.55
N ALA A 791 -20.27 -39.41 25.28
CA ALA A 791 -20.23 -39.16 26.73
C ALA A 791 -19.83 -37.71 27.05
N GLN A 792 -19.64 -36.87 26.04
CA GLN A 792 -19.40 -35.44 26.22
C GLN A 792 -20.63 -34.78 26.81
N SER A 793 -20.49 -34.22 28.03
CA SER A 793 -21.56 -33.50 28.73
C SER A 793 -21.21 -32.03 28.81
N LEU A 794 -21.73 -31.23 27.88
CA LEU A 794 -21.63 -29.77 27.93
C LEU A 794 -22.82 -29.23 28.73
N LEU A 795 -22.57 -28.26 29.61
CA LEU A 795 -23.61 -27.69 30.48
C LEU A 795 -24.76 -27.11 29.63
N ALA A 796 -25.95 -27.70 29.73
CA ALA A 796 -27.06 -27.45 28.79
C ALA A 796 -28.00 -26.29 29.21
N ASP A 797 -27.83 -25.68 30.38
CA ASP A 797 -28.87 -24.82 30.96
C ASP A 797 -28.73 -23.35 30.56
N ILE A 798 -28.79 -23.06 29.26
CA ILE A 798 -28.98 -21.70 28.73
C ILE A 798 -30.50 -21.48 28.57
N PRO A 799 -31.14 -20.60 29.38
CA PRO A 799 -32.59 -20.45 29.39
C PRO A 799 -33.14 -19.83 28.11
N ALA A 800 -34.35 -20.23 27.73
CA ALA A 800 -35.10 -19.64 26.63
C ALA A 800 -35.52 -18.19 26.94
N GLY A 801 -35.41 -17.28 25.97
CA GLY A 801 -35.90 -15.90 26.11
C GLY A 801 -34.88 -14.88 26.65
N LEU A 802 -33.59 -15.07 26.40
CA LEU A 802 -32.56 -14.07 26.72
C LEU A 802 -32.91 -12.70 26.12
N PRO A 803 -32.85 -11.59 26.89
CA PRO A 803 -32.98 -10.25 26.34
C PRO A 803 -31.88 -10.00 25.30
N SER A 804 -32.22 -9.39 24.15
CA SER A 804 -31.21 -9.04 23.13
C SER A 804 -30.16 -8.06 23.66
N ASP A 805 -30.46 -7.34 24.74
CA ASP A 805 -29.55 -6.39 25.39
C ASP A 805 -28.30 -7.07 25.95
N LEU A 806 -28.33 -8.40 26.21
CA LEU A 806 -27.13 -9.15 26.59
C LEU A 806 -26.06 -9.18 25.48
N LEU A 807 -26.45 -9.01 24.22
CA LEU A 807 -25.52 -8.91 23.08
C LEU A 807 -24.62 -7.67 23.16
N THR A 808 -25.03 -6.62 23.87
CA THR A 808 -24.22 -5.40 24.04
C THR A 808 -22.96 -5.61 24.88
N ARG A 809 -22.86 -6.75 25.58
CA ARG A 809 -21.69 -7.16 26.36
C ARG A 809 -20.71 -8.02 25.56
N ARG A 810 -21.06 -8.36 24.32
CA ARG A 810 -20.24 -9.20 23.45
C ARG A 810 -18.98 -8.43 23.03
N PRO A 811 -17.78 -9.03 23.09
CA PRO A 811 -16.53 -8.30 22.86
C PRO A 811 -16.44 -7.64 21.48
N ASP A 812 -16.95 -8.25 20.43
CA ASP A 812 -16.98 -7.70 19.06
C ASP A 812 -17.93 -6.49 18.93
N VAL A 813 -19.09 -6.52 19.58
CA VAL A 813 -20.01 -5.37 19.67
C VAL A 813 -19.37 -4.24 20.48
N MET A 814 -18.70 -4.57 21.58
CA MET A 814 -17.96 -3.59 22.39
C MET A 814 -16.76 -3.02 21.62
N GLU A 815 -16.05 -3.84 20.83
CA GLU A 815 -14.97 -3.40 19.93
C GLU A 815 -15.50 -2.40 18.90
N ALA A 816 -16.62 -2.72 18.24
CA ALA A 816 -17.26 -1.82 17.29
C ALA A 816 -17.73 -0.51 17.94
N GLU A 817 -18.23 -0.55 19.18
CA GLU A 817 -18.58 0.65 19.94
C GLU A 817 -17.35 1.52 20.25
N GLN A 818 -16.23 0.92 20.66
CA GLN A 818 -14.99 1.67 20.91
C GLN A 818 -14.43 2.30 19.63
N ASN A 819 -14.54 1.61 18.49
CA ASN A 819 -14.23 2.20 17.18
C ASN A 819 -15.13 3.40 16.84
N LEU A 820 -16.42 3.33 17.17
CA LEU A 820 -17.35 4.45 17.01
C LEU A 820 -17.00 5.63 17.93
N LEU A 821 -16.63 5.38 19.19
CA LEU A 821 -16.14 6.39 20.12
C LEU A 821 -14.87 7.07 19.59
N ALA A 822 -13.94 6.31 19.03
CA ALA A 822 -12.72 6.83 18.41
C ALA A 822 -13.02 7.74 17.20
N ALA A 823 -13.92 7.31 16.31
CA ALA A 823 -14.36 8.10 15.17
C ALA A 823 -15.07 9.39 15.60
N ASN A 824 -15.89 9.34 16.66
CA ASN A 824 -16.56 10.51 17.22
C ASN A 824 -15.57 11.52 17.84
N ALA A 825 -14.53 11.03 18.52
CA ALA A 825 -13.46 11.88 19.06
C ALA A 825 -12.66 12.58 17.93
N ASN A 826 -12.36 11.89 16.84
CA ASN A 826 -11.61 12.45 15.71
C ASN A 826 -12.31 13.66 15.05
N ILE A 827 -13.66 13.72 15.07
CA ILE A 827 -14.41 14.91 14.61
C ILE A 827 -14.02 16.16 15.41
N GLY A 828 -13.80 16.02 16.73
CA GLY A 828 -13.33 17.11 17.58
C GLY A 828 -11.96 17.64 17.15
N ALA A 829 -11.03 16.73 16.84
CA ALA A 829 -9.71 17.11 16.33
C ALA A 829 -9.78 17.79 14.95
N ALA A 830 -10.63 17.30 14.04
CA ALA A 830 -10.83 17.89 12.72
C ALA A 830 -11.47 19.29 12.79
N ARG A 831 -12.44 19.50 13.68
CA ARG A 831 -13.04 20.83 13.94
C ARG A 831 -12.03 21.80 14.55
N ALA A 832 -11.20 21.33 15.47
CA ALA A 832 -10.17 22.17 16.08
C ALA A 832 -9.08 22.62 15.09
N ALA A 833 -8.84 21.88 13.99
CA ALA A 833 -7.86 22.24 12.96
C ALA A 833 -8.22 23.51 12.14
N PHE A 834 -9.44 24.03 12.26
CA PHE A 834 -9.85 25.32 11.67
C PHE A 834 -9.35 26.53 12.47
N PHE A 835 -8.89 26.32 13.69
CA PHE A 835 -8.49 27.38 14.62
C PHE A 835 -6.96 27.47 14.75
N PRO A 836 -6.41 28.62 15.19
CA PRO A 836 -4.98 28.78 15.35
C PRO A 836 -4.41 27.83 16.41
N ASN A 837 -3.24 27.27 16.12
CA ASN A 837 -2.44 26.53 17.08
C ASN A 837 -1.47 27.47 17.79
N ILE A 838 -1.30 27.32 19.10
CA ILE A 838 -0.41 28.14 19.93
C ILE A 838 0.63 27.23 20.58
N SER A 839 1.89 27.39 20.19
CA SER A 839 3.02 26.68 20.80
C SER A 839 3.95 27.64 21.54
N LEU A 840 4.44 27.20 22.69
CA LEU A 840 5.39 27.91 23.52
C LEU A 840 6.70 27.13 23.53
N THR A 841 7.78 27.75 23.05
CA THR A 841 9.11 27.13 23.11
C THR A 841 10.04 27.98 23.98
N GLY A 842 10.55 27.41 25.06
CA GLY A 842 11.56 28.01 25.92
C GLY A 842 12.88 27.25 25.80
N ASN A 843 13.99 27.96 25.68
CA ASN A 843 15.32 27.39 25.58
C ASN A 843 16.19 28.00 26.68
N PHE A 844 16.95 27.17 27.38
CA PHE A 844 17.90 27.61 28.41
C PHE A 844 19.15 26.75 28.33
N GLY A 845 20.33 27.36 28.20
CA GLY A 845 21.56 26.62 28.08
C GLY A 845 22.78 27.51 28.02
N THR A 846 23.84 26.99 27.43
CA THR A 846 25.05 27.74 27.15
C THR A 846 25.34 27.77 25.65
N LEU A 847 25.87 28.89 25.20
CA LEU A 847 26.32 29.10 23.83
C LEU A 847 27.75 29.62 23.88
N SER A 848 28.68 28.92 23.24
CA SER A 848 30.10 29.26 23.26
C SER A 848 30.75 29.11 21.88
N PRO A 849 31.66 30.03 21.49
CA PRO A 849 32.43 29.91 20.26
C PRO A 849 33.54 28.83 20.34
N THR A 850 33.83 28.30 21.53
CA THR A 850 34.83 27.24 21.76
C THR A 850 34.31 26.17 22.71
N LEU A 851 34.68 24.91 22.49
CA LEU A 851 34.22 23.79 23.33
C LEU A 851 34.64 23.96 24.81
N GLY A 852 35.87 24.43 25.07
CA GLY A 852 36.34 24.71 26.43
C GLY A 852 35.75 25.96 27.10
N GLY A 853 34.98 26.77 26.36
CA GLY A 853 34.25 27.93 26.89
C GLY A 853 32.79 27.64 27.30
N LEU A 854 32.30 26.44 26.99
CA LEU A 854 30.89 26.06 27.09
C LEU A 854 30.32 26.09 28.53
N PHE A 855 31.18 25.98 29.55
CA PHE A 855 30.79 26.02 30.97
C PHE A 855 31.46 27.17 31.73
N LYS A 856 32.01 28.17 31.02
CA LYS A 856 32.64 29.33 31.65
C LYS A 856 31.61 30.41 31.99
N PRO A 857 31.86 31.25 33.01
CA PRO A 857 30.99 32.39 33.34
C PRO A 857 30.77 33.29 32.12
N GLY A 858 29.51 33.62 31.83
CA GLY A 858 29.11 34.47 30.67
C GLY A 858 28.68 33.71 29.41
N SER A 859 28.71 32.37 29.40
CA SER A 859 28.22 31.54 28.28
C SER A 859 26.73 31.23 28.33
N ALA A 860 26.02 31.62 29.41
CA ALA A 860 24.60 31.34 29.58
C ALA A 860 23.74 32.10 28.56
N ALA A 861 22.82 31.39 27.92
CA ALA A 861 21.87 31.91 26.95
C ALA A 861 20.48 31.35 27.23
N TRP A 862 19.46 32.19 27.11
CA TRP A 862 18.07 31.78 27.20
C TRP A 862 17.26 32.47 26.11
N GLY A 863 16.19 31.81 25.69
CA GLY A 863 15.25 32.32 24.70
C GLY A 863 13.85 31.81 25.00
N PHE A 864 12.84 32.63 24.71
CA PHE A 864 11.44 32.25 24.80
C PHE A 864 10.74 32.70 23.53
N THR A 865 10.21 31.75 22.78
CA THR A 865 9.63 31.95 21.44
C THR A 865 8.19 31.41 21.43
N PRO A 866 7.20 32.24 21.77
CA PRO A 866 5.80 31.90 21.52
C PRO A 866 5.51 31.96 20.01
N LYS A 867 4.80 30.97 19.48
CA LYS A 867 4.42 30.89 18.08
C LYS A 867 2.91 30.65 17.96
N ILE A 868 2.26 31.40 17.08
CA ILE A 868 0.85 31.21 16.72
C ILE A 868 0.79 30.86 15.23
N ASP A 869 0.34 29.64 14.93
CA ASP A 869 0.15 29.15 13.56
C ASP A 869 -1.35 29.21 13.20
N LEU A 870 -1.74 30.22 12.40
CA LEU A 870 -3.11 30.36 11.88
C LEU A 870 -3.19 29.84 10.43
N PRO A 871 -3.95 28.77 10.15
CA PRO A 871 -4.07 28.23 8.80
C PRO A 871 -5.07 29.04 7.95
N ILE A 872 -4.60 30.09 7.25
CA ILE A 872 -5.46 31.00 6.46
C ILE A 872 -5.92 30.38 5.13
N PHE A 873 -5.03 29.68 4.40
CA PHE A 873 -5.33 29.10 3.08
C PHE A 873 -5.59 27.59 3.10
N LYS A 874 -5.65 26.95 4.28
CA LYS A 874 -5.94 25.51 4.40
C LYS A 874 -7.44 25.18 4.49
N GLY A 875 -8.32 26.16 4.25
CA GLY A 875 -9.77 25.99 4.39
C GLY A 875 -10.34 24.79 3.61
N GLY A 876 -9.97 24.65 2.33
CA GLY A 876 -10.41 23.51 1.52
C GLY A 876 -9.93 22.15 2.06
N LEU A 877 -8.68 22.07 2.52
CA LEU A 877 -8.11 20.87 3.12
C LEU A 877 -8.80 20.52 4.45
N ASN A 878 -9.06 21.51 5.30
CA ASN A 878 -9.73 21.33 6.59
C ASN A 878 -11.19 20.91 6.42
N VAL A 879 -11.91 21.46 5.43
CA VAL A 879 -13.27 21.02 5.06
C VAL A 879 -13.26 19.56 4.59
N ALA A 880 -12.32 19.18 3.73
CA ALA A 880 -12.19 17.79 3.28
C ALA A 880 -11.87 16.84 4.45
N ASN A 881 -10.99 17.24 5.37
CA ASN A 881 -10.66 16.43 6.57
C ASN A 881 -11.83 16.32 7.55
N LEU A 882 -12.63 17.37 7.73
CA LEU A 882 -13.86 17.31 8.52
C LEU A 882 -14.89 16.38 7.87
N GLN A 883 -15.09 16.50 6.56
CA GLN A 883 -15.96 15.60 5.81
C GLN A 883 -15.50 14.14 5.90
N LEU A 884 -14.18 13.89 5.86
CA LEU A 884 -13.59 12.58 6.08
C LEU A 884 -13.92 12.03 7.48
N ALA A 885 -13.78 12.86 8.53
CA ALA A 885 -14.09 12.47 9.90
C ALA A 885 -15.59 12.18 10.10
N ASP A 886 -16.47 12.99 9.52
CA ASP A 886 -17.94 12.79 9.56
C ASP A 886 -18.36 11.52 8.83
N VAL A 887 -17.79 11.24 7.65
CA VAL A 887 -18.01 9.99 6.91
C VAL A 887 -17.46 8.80 7.71
N GLY A 888 -16.28 8.94 8.33
CA GLY A 888 -15.70 7.93 9.21
C GLY A 888 -16.63 7.54 10.37
N LYS A 889 -17.27 8.52 11.03
CA LYS A 889 -18.30 8.24 12.05
C LYS A 889 -19.50 7.50 11.48
N LYS A 890 -20.02 7.89 10.30
CA LYS A 890 -21.14 7.19 9.65
C LYS A 890 -20.82 5.73 9.33
N ILE A 891 -19.60 5.46 8.86
CA ILE A 891 -19.11 4.08 8.64
C ILE A 891 -19.08 3.31 9.96
N ALA A 892 -18.55 3.92 11.02
CA ALA A 892 -18.47 3.28 12.34
C ALA A 892 -19.86 2.98 12.94
N VAL A 893 -20.86 3.85 12.73
CA VAL A 893 -22.27 3.57 13.11
C VAL A 893 -22.79 2.33 12.37
N ALA A 894 -22.63 2.27 11.05
CA ALA A 894 -23.08 1.12 10.26
C ALA A 894 -22.35 -0.19 10.65
N GLN A 895 -21.06 -0.11 11.00
CA GLN A 895 -20.29 -1.27 11.49
C GLN A 895 -20.78 -1.75 12.86
N TYR A 896 -21.08 -0.83 13.78
CA TYR A 896 -21.67 -1.13 15.07
C TYR A 896 -23.06 -1.78 14.94
N GLU A 897 -23.93 -1.21 14.10
CA GLU A 897 -25.25 -1.76 13.79
C GLU A 897 -25.15 -3.18 13.19
N LYS A 898 -24.23 -3.39 12.24
CA LYS A 898 -23.97 -4.70 11.64
C LYS A 898 -23.45 -5.72 12.65
N ALA A 899 -22.58 -5.32 13.57
CA ALA A 899 -22.07 -6.20 14.63
C ALA A 899 -23.22 -6.72 15.50
N ILE A 900 -24.15 -5.85 15.90
CA ILE A 900 -25.36 -6.25 16.66
C ILE A 900 -26.23 -7.22 15.85
N GLN A 901 -26.50 -6.93 14.57
CA GLN A 901 -27.32 -7.80 13.72
C GLN A 901 -26.68 -9.19 13.51
N THR A 902 -25.35 -9.22 13.39
CA THR A 902 -24.58 -10.45 13.21
C THR A 902 -24.65 -11.30 14.47
N ALA A 903 -24.41 -10.68 15.64
CA ALA A 903 -24.53 -11.34 16.94
C ALA A 903 -25.96 -11.84 17.21
N PHE A 904 -26.99 -11.07 16.80
CA PHE A 904 -28.39 -11.49 16.93
C PHE A 904 -28.70 -12.72 16.07
N ARG A 905 -28.26 -12.73 14.80
CA ARG A 905 -28.47 -13.86 13.89
C ARG A 905 -27.78 -15.12 14.39
N GLU A 906 -26.52 -15.03 14.80
CA GLU A 906 -25.73 -16.17 15.29
C GLU A 906 -26.38 -16.86 16.50
N VAL A 907 -26.88 -16.08 17.47
CA VAL A 907 -27.62 -16.64 18.61
C VAL A 907 -28.96 -17.23 18.17
N ALA A 908 -29.69 -16.57 17.27
CA ALA A 908 -30.95 -17.09 16.75
C ALA A 908 -30.76 -18.43 16.01
N ASP A 909 -29.75 -18.54 15.15
CA ASP A 909 -29.46 -19.77 14.40
C ASP A 909 -29.06 -20.93 15.34
N ALA A 910 -28.21 -20.65 16.34
CA ALA A 910 -27.79 -21.64 17.32
C ALA A 910 -28.96 -22.13 18.21
N LEU A 911 -29.90 -21.24 18.55
CA LEU A 911 -31.12 -21.58 19.30
C LEU A 911 -32.10 -22.43 18.48
N ALA A 912 -32.20 -22.21 17.17
CA ALA A 912 -33.00 -23.04 16.27
C ALA A 912 -32.40 -24.45 16.15
N ALA A 913 -31.09 -24.53 15.91
CA ALA A 913 -30.38 -25.79 15.73
C ALA A 913 -30.43 -26.67 17.00
N ARG A 914 -30.30 -26.05 18.18
CA ARG A 914 -30.47 -26.72 19.47
C ARG A 914 -31.84 -27.39 19.61
N GLY A 915 -32.90 -26.73 19.15
CA GLY A 915 -34.27 -27.28 19.21
C GLY A 915 -34.48 -28.53 18.35
N THR A 916 -33.69 -28.74 17.30
CA THR A 916 -33.90 -29.83 16.33
C THR A 916 -32.92 -31.00 16.46
N TYR A 917 -31.67 -30.76 16.91
CA TYR A 917 -30.64 -31.80 16.94
C TYR A 917 -30.97 -32.99 17.85
N ASP A 918 -31.61 -32.76 19.00
CA ASP A 918 -31.99 -33.84 19.92
C ASP A 918 -32.98 -34.82 19.26
N GLN A 919 -34.00 -34.30 18.58
CA GLN A 919 -34.99 -35.11 17.86
C GLN A 919 -34.37 -35.83 16.64
N GLN A 920 -33.42 -35.18 15.96
CA GLN A 920 -32.69 -35.77 14.85
C GLN A 920 -31.83 -36.96 15.32
N ILE A 921 -31.06 -36.80 16.39
CA ILE A 921 -30.21 -37.86 16.96
C ILE A 921 -31.07 -39.03 17.44
N GLN A 922 -32.15 -38.78 18.17
CA GLN A 922 -33.05 -39.85 18.62
C GLN A 922 -33.66 -40.64 17.45
N SER A 923 -33.91 -39.98 16.31
CA SER A 923 -34.41 -40.63 15.10
C SER A 923 -33.32 -41.44 14.38
N LEU A 924 -32.10 -40.90 14.31
CA LEU A 924 -30.93 -41.61 13.76
C LEU A 924 -30.52 -42.81 14.59
N GLU A 925 -30.63 -42.76 15.92
CA GLU A 925 -30.37 -43.90 16.80
C GLU A 925 -31.34 -45.05 16.52
N ARG A 926 -32.63 -44.77 16.44
CA ARG A 926 -33.65 -45.75 16.04
C ARG A 926 -33.38 -46.31 14.64
N TYR A 927 -32.95 -45.46 13.71
CA TYR A 927 -32.58 -45.87 12.35
C TYR A 927 -31.38 -46.83 12.36
N VAL A 928 -30.32 -46.53 13.11
CA VAL A 928 -29.14 -47.39 13.27
C VAL A 928 -29.54 -48.74 13.89
N THR A 929 -30.37 -48.76 14.94
CA THR A 929 -30.87 -50.01 15.53
C THR A 929 -31.66 -50.85 14.52
N SER A 930 -32.51 -50.22 13.70
CA SER A 930 -33.25 -50.91 12.64
C SER A 930 -32.33 -51.48 11.57
N GLN A 931 -31.31 -50.73 11.15
CA GLN A 931 -30.34 -51.19 10.15
C GLN A 931 -29.46 -52.33 10.66
N GLN A 932 -29.07 -52.28 11.93
CA GLN A 932 -28.32 -53.36 12.58
C GLN A 932 -29.13 -54.65 12.55
N ARG A 933 -30.40 -54.59 12.95
CA ARG A 933 -31.28 -55.77 12.95
C ARG A 933 -31.47 -56.32 11.53
N ARG A 934 -31.55 -55.45 10.52
CA ARG A 934 -31.65 -55.87 9.11
C ARG A 934 -30.40 -56.62 8.66
N LEU A 935 -29.20 -56.13 9.02
CA LEU A 935 -27.94 -56.83 8.74
C LEU A 935 -27.91 -58.21 9.39
N ASP A 936 -28.24 -58.31 10.68
CA ASP A 936 -28.25 -59.59 11.41
C ASP A 936 -29.16 -60.64 10.73
N LEU A 937 -30.35 -60.22 10.28
CA LEU A 937 -31.31 -61.10 9.59
C LEU A 937 -30.83 -61.50 8.19
N SER A 938 -30.27 -60.56 7.42
CA SER A 938 -29.70 -60.85 6.11
C SER A 938 -28.53 -61.84 6.21
N GLU A 939 -27.62 -61.67 7.18
CA GLU A 939 -26.51 -62.58 7.41
C GLU A 939 -26.98 -64.00 7.76
N LEU A 940 -28.00 -64.13 8.63
CA LEU A 940 -28.59 -65.42 8.97
C LEU A 940 -29.17 -66.12 7.75
N ARG A 941 -29.89 -65.41 6.88
CA ARG A 941 -30.47 -66.00 5.66
C ARG A 941 -29.39 -66.41 4.66
N TYR A 942 -28.34 -65.60 4.50
CA TYR A 942 -27.20 -65.91 3.64
C TYR A 942 -26.46 -67.16 4.12
N ARG A 943 -26.11 -67.25 5.42
CA ARG A 943 -25.39 -68.41 5.98
C ARG A 943 -26.17 -69.72 5.88
N ASN A 944 -27.50 -69.65 5.86
CA ASN A 944 -28.37 -70.82 5.68
C ASN A 944 -28.71 -71.11 4.20
N GLY A 945 -28.11 -70.40 3.23
CA GLY A 945 -28.32 -70.61 1.80
C GLY A 945 -29.69 -70.18 1.28
N VAL A 946 -30.41 -69.34 2.03
CA VAL A 946 -31.79 -68.90 1.72
C VAL A 946 -31.80 -67.62 0.88
N ASP A 947 -30.70 -66.87 0.84
CA ASP A 947 -30.64 -65.55 0.20
C ASP A 947 -29.24 -65.27 -0.37
N SER A 948 -29.14 -64.28 -1.26
CA SER A 948 -27.90 -63.86 -1.92
C SER A 948 -27.04 -62.93 -1.06
N TYR A 949 -25.73 -62.90 -1.32
CA TYR A 949 -24.79 -62.02 -0.62
C TYR A 949 -25.10 -60.52 -0.82
N LEU A 950 -25.74 -60.16 -1.94
CA LEU A 950 -26.13 -58.78 -2.26
C LEU A 950 -27.04 -58.15 -1.18
N ASN A 951 -27.90 -58.94 -0.54
CA ASN A 951 -28.78 -58.46 0.53
C ASN A 951 -28.02 -58.21 1.84
N VAL A 952 -26.95 -58.96 2.11
CA VAL A 952 -26.03 -58.70 3.22
C VAL A 952 -25.23 -57.43 2.96
N LEU A 953 -24.67 -57.30 1.75
CA LEU A 953 -23.91 -56.13 1.31
C LEU A 953 -24.73 -54.83 1.43
N THR A 954 -25.95 -54.83 0.90
CA THR A 954 -26.83 -53.65 0.96
C THR A 954 -27.16 -53.30 2.41
N ALA A 955 -27.43 -54.31 3.25
CA ALA A 955 -27.67 -54.10 4.68
C ALA A 955 -26.44 -53.51 5.40
N GLN A 956 -25.24 -53.96 5.07
CA GLN A 956 -23.98 -53.51 5.66
C GLN A 956 -23.64 -52.08 5.24
N THR A 957 -23.85 -51.71 3.98
CA THR A 957 -23.55 -50.37 3.45
C THR A 957 -24.50 -49.33 4.04
N ASP A 958 -25.79 -49.65 4.12
CA ASP A 958 -26.79 -48.76 4.74
C ASP A 958 -26.57 -48.60 6.25
N LEU A 959 -26.17 -49.66 6.96
CA LEU A 959 -25.80 -49.57 8.38
C LEU A 959 -24.58 -48.66 8.57
N TYR A 960 -23.54 -48.82 7.75
CA TYR A 960 -22.34 -47.98 7.80
C TYR A 960 -22.70 -46.49 7.55
N GLY A 961 -23.54 -46.21 6.54
CA GLY A 961 -24.02 -44.86 6.26
C GLY A 961 -24.90 -44.28 7.39
N ALA A 962 -25.76 -45.10 8.00
CA ALA A 962 -26.58 -44.71 9.15
C ALA A 962 -25.72 -44.33 10.36
N GLN A 963 -24.67 -45.11 10.65
CA GLN A 963 -23.75 -44.86 11.76
C GLN A 963 -22.91 -43.60 11.51
N GLN A 964 -22.42 -43.38 10.28
CA GLN A 964 -21.73 -42.13 9.92
C GLN A 964 -22.62 -40.90 10.10
N SER A 965 -23.89 -40.99 9.72
CA SER A 965 -24.87 -39.91 9.88
C SER A 965 -25.13 -39.60 11.35
N LEU A 966 -25.22 -40.63 12.20
CA LEU A 966 -25.37 -40.47 13.65
C LEU A 966 -24.15 -39.79 14.29
N ILE A 967 -22.92 -40.21 13.93
CA ILE A 967 -21.68 -39.58 14.41
C ILE A 967 -21.64 -38.10 14.01
N SER A 968 -21.98 -37.79 12.75
CA SER A 968 -21.99 -36.42 12.24
C SER A 968 -23.03 -35.53 12.92
N ALA A 969 -24.23 -36.07 13.21
CA ALA A 969 -25.27 -35.35 13.95
C ALA A 969 -24.87 -35.10 15.41
N ARG A 970 -24.22 -36.06 16.07
CA ARG A 970 -23.68 -35.89 17.43
C ARG A 970 -22.60 -34.82 17.49
N LEU A 971 -21.67 -34.81 16.54
CA LEU A 971 -20.67 -33.76 16.41
C LEU A 971 -21.34 -32.38 16.25
N SER A 972 -22.27 -32.26 15.30
CA SER A 972 -22.97 -30.99 15.00
C SER A 972 -23.75 -30.45 16.20
N ARG A 973 -24.35 -31.33 17.01
CA ARG A 973 -25.00 -30.94 18.27
C ARG A 973 -24.01 -30.34 19.27
N LEU A 974 -22.86 -31.00 19.46
CA LEU A 974 -21.86 -30.56 20.43
C LEU A 974 -21.20 -29.26 20.00
N THR A 975 -20.79 -29.14 18.73
CA THR A 975 -20.22 -27.89 18.20
C THR A 975 -21.23 -26.74 18.30
N ASN A 976 -22.51 -26.98 18.02
CA ASN A 976 -23.55 -25.95 18.19
C ASN A 976 -23.70 -25.45 19.64
N LEU A 977 -23.46 -26.31 20.65
CA LEU A 977 -23.46 -25.90 22.05
C LEU A 977 -22.23 -25.05 22.39
N VAL A 978 -21.07 -25.39 21.81
CA VAL A 978 -19.84 -24.59 21.93
C VAL A 978 -20.03 -23.22 21.27
N ASP A 979 -20.57 -23.18 20.05
CA ASP A 979 -20.91 -21.97 19.31
C ASP A 979 -21.88 -21.08 20.11
N LEU A 980 -22.94 -21.65 20.66
CA LEU A 980 -23.91 -20.90 21.47
C LEU A 980 -23.24 -20.29 22.72
N TYR A 981 -22.36 -21.04 23.38
CA TYR A 981 -21.58 -20.53 24.52
C TYR A 981 -20.66 -19.38 24.09
N GLN A 982 -19.97 -19.51 22.96
CA GLN A 982 -19.14 -18.45 22.37
C GLN A 982 -19.97 -17.20 22.02
N TYR A 983 -21.10 -17.35 21.32
CA TYR A 983 -21.92 -16.25 20.83
C TYR A 983 -22.55 -15.43 21.96
N LEU A 984 -22.76 -16.05 23.12
CA LEU A 984 -23.23 -15.38 24.32
C LEU A 984 -22.09 -14.73 25.12
N GLY A 985 -20.84 -14.83 24.65
CA GLY A 985 -19.66 -14.23 25.28
C GLY A 985 -19.00 -15.10 26.36
N GLY A 986 -19.36 -16.39 26.43
CA GLY A 986 -18.72 -17.37 27.30
C GLY A 986 -17.28 -17.69 26.87
N GLY A 987 -16.45 -18.12 27.81
CA GLY A 987 -15.05 -18.49 27.55
C GLY A 987 -14.01 -17.53 28.14
N TRP A 988 -14.42 -16.35 28.61
CA TRP A 988 -13.53 -15.38 29.25
C TRP A 988 -13.24 -15.70 30.73
N LEU A 989 -14.23 -16.20 31.46
CA LEU A 989 -14.07 -16.59 32.85
C LEU A 989 -13.49 -18.00 32.95
N GLN A 990 -12.57 -18.19 33.87
CA GLN A 990 -12.00 -19.50 34.14
C GLN A 990 -12.95 -20.32 35.02
N HIS A 991 -13.40 -19.73 36.12
CA HIS A 991 -14.41 -20.29 37.00
C HIS A 991 -15.65 -19.40 37.08
N THR A 992 -16.81 -20.03 37.24
CA THR A 992 -18.09 -19.37 37.46
C THR A 992 -18.04 -18.58 38.77
N GLY A 993 -18.32 -17.28 38.72
CA GLY A 993 -18.23 -16.37 39.87
C GLY A 993 -16.89 -15.65 40.03
N ASP A 994 -15.89 -15.92 39.18
CA ASP A 994 -14.68 -15.11 39.10
C ASP A 994 -15.00 -13.67 38.70
N THR A 995 -14.31 -12.70 39.30
CA THR A 995 -14.37 -11.31 38.82
C THR A 995 -13.74 -11.25 37.42
N PRO A 996 -14.44 -10.74 36.39
CA PRO A 996 -13.89 -10.66 35.05
C PRO A 996 -12.57 -9.89 35.06
N ARG A 997 -11.51 -10.51 34.56
CA ARG A 997 -10.23 -9.84 34.36
C ARG A 997 -10.45 -8.62 33.45
N PRO A 998 -9.81 -7.46 33.70
CA PRO A 998 -9.81 -6.36 32.76
C PRO A 998 -9.32 -6.84 31.38
N ALA A 999 -10.00 -6.40 30.32
CA ALA A 999 -9.66 -6.83 28.95
C ALA A 999 -8.20 -6.47 28.56
N ASP A 1000 -7.69 -5.42 29.20
CA ASP A 1000 -6.35 -4.86 29.04
C ASP A 1000 -5.30 -5.41 30.01
N ALA A 1001 -5.67 -6.32 30.93
CA ALA A 1001 -4.71 -6.89 31.88
C ALA A 1001 -3.56 -7.63 31.17
N PRO A 1002 -2.30 -7.47 31.59
CA PRO A 1002 -1.16 -8.13 30.95
C PRO A 1002 -1.36 -9.65 30.95
N ALA A 1003 -1.12 -10.28 29.79
CA ALA A 1003 -1.18 -11.73 29.67
C ALA A 1003 -0.07 -12.35 30.53
N ALA A 1004 -0.42 -13.34 31.36
CA ALA A 1004 0.55 -14.20 32.02
C ALA A 1004 1.13 -15.17 30.98
N LEU A 1005 1.96 -14.65 30.08
CA LEU A 1005 2.72 -15.48 29.16
C LEU A 1005 3.68 -16.33 29.99
N GLY A 1006 3.61 -17.66 29.85
CA GLY A 1006 4.57 -18.56 30.48
C GLY A 1006 5.98 -18.10 30.15
N ALA A 1007 6.85 -18.08 31.16
CA ALA A 1007 8.19 -17.48 31.14
C ALA A 1007 9.20 -18.08 30.11
N ALA A 1008 8.74 -18.91 29.17
CA ALA A 1008 9.55 -19.55 28.15
C ALA A 1008 9.18 -19.03 26.77
N SER A 1009 9.80 -17.92 26.32
CA SER A 1009 10.18 -17.65 24.91
C SER A 1009 10.26 -16.17 24.51
N VAL A 1010 10.01 -15.21 25.40
CA VAL A 1010 10.32 -13.80 25.12
C VAL A 1010 11.64 -13.46 25.82
N PRO A 1011 12.74 -13.13 25.10
CA PRO A 1011 13.93 -12.61 25.74
C PRO A 1011 13.52 -11.36 26.51
N ALA A 1012 13.86 -11.30 27.81
CA ALA A 1012 13.61 -10.11 28.61
C ALA A 1012 14.15 -8.90 27.85
N PRO A 1013 13.40 -7.79 27.73
CA PRO A 1013 13.93 -6.60 27.12
C PRO A 1013 15.17 -6.22 27.91
N ALA A 1014 16.31 -6.13 27.21
CA ALA A 1014 17.54 -5.64 27.79
C ALA A 1014 17.21 -4.32 28.48
N SER A 1015 17.36 -4.29 29.81
CA SER A 1015 17.23 -3.08 30.59
C SER A 1015 18.33 -2.14 30.13
N SER A 1016 18.03 -1.29 29.15
CA SER A 1016 18.86 -0.13 28.84
C SER A 1016 18.64 0.88 29.96
N ARG A 1017 19.31 0.63 31.09
CA ARG A 1017 19.81 1.72 31.92
C ARG A 1017 20.89 2.43 31.12
N ALA A 1018 20.56 3.61 30.62
CA ALA A 1018 21.46 4.72 30.31
C ALA A 1018 20.55 5.88 29.87
N GLY A 1019 20.71 7.12 30.30
CA GLY A 1019 21.71 7.79 31.13
C GLY A 1019 21.34 9.27 31.13
#